data_AF-A0A8H3ZDJ2-F1
#
_entry.id   AF-A0A8H3ZDJ2-F1
#
_cell.length_a   1.000
_cell.length_b   1.000
_cell.length_c   1.000
_cell.angle_alpha   90.00
_cell.angle_beta   90.00
_cell.angle_gamma   90.00
#
_symmetry.space_group_name_H-M   'P 1'
#
loop_
_entity.id
_entity.type
_entity.pdbx_description
1 polymer ?
#
loop_
_entity_poly.entity_id
_entity_poly.type
_entity_poly.pdbx_seq_one_letter_code
_entity_poly.pdbx_strand_id
1 'polypeptide(L)'
;MSQVSLPSRFEPKLSSPYLKDVRNRKLDGQDPGFAANANLPQNPAFVLHSIKNVSFENREVPKLRDEYDVRVHIEQTGICGSDVHYWQRGRIGDFILESPIVLGHESAGTVVEVGSKVKNVKVGDRVAIEPGVPCRHCDHCRAGAYNLCADTVFAATPPWDGTLQKYYIVAGDYTYPIPEHMTSEDGALVEPVAVAVQICKVAELKGGQTVLVFGCGPIGVLCQAVAKAYGASKVIGVDISESRAAFAKDFAADDVYVSKKLPNAPEDPVDASRAIGEKILRDYGLGEGADVVLECTGAEPCIQAGVFATKKGGTYVQAGMGKENVVFPITTACIRALNVKGSIRYTTGCYPEAVNLVASGKVHPRKLITHRYKFEEAVEAFEVVRQAKEDTLKVVIQAANMVLPSHPNPAAPVASHFDLAGKTAIVTGGTRGIGLEAARGLAEAGAKVAITYTSTPPEEADATAAALSKSGNGVLVKAYKCNVKVRSEVEAVIEAATKEVGGGKLDIVVANAGIADHIPAIDYPEDRFREMLDVNFHGAFWTAQAAAKVFERQLKGGSDGRGSIIFTASVSAILVNVPQRQAAYNASKAAVVHLAKSLSVEWVDFARVNCVSPGFIATDMLSVHPEEWRKQWFSMIPGGRLCEPAELKGSYVYLASTASSYMTGANLVIDGGYTLP
;
A
#
# COMPACT_ATOMS: atom_id res chain seq x y z
N MET A 1 60.10 -22.08 -8.62
CA MET A 1 60.45 -21.96 -10.04
C MET A 1 59.19 -22.23 -10.85
N SER A 2 58.99 -21.44 -11.91
CA SER A 2 57.85 -21.39 -12.85
C SER A 2 56.45 -21.13 -12.26
N GLN A 3 56.09 -19.84 -12.18
CA GLN A 3 54.70 -19.38 -12.22
C GLN A 3 54.11 -19.77 -13.58
N VAL A 4 53.11 -20.65 -13.56
CA VAL A 4 52.22 -20.87 -14.71
C VAL A 4 51.10 -19.85 -14.59
N SER A 5 51.03 -18.90 -15.52
CA SER A 5 49.91 -17.97 -15.64
C SER A 5 48.65 -18.74 -16.06
N LEU A 6 47.61 -18.66 -15.23
CA LEU A 6 46.28 -19.14 -15.59
C LEU A 6 45.70 -18.20 -16.67
N PRO A 7 45.09 -18.72 -17.74
CA PRO A 7 44.47 -17.89 -18.77
C PRO A 7 43.26 -17.13 -18.22
N SER A 8 43.03 -15.94 -18.78
CA SER A 8 41.89 -15.07 -18.50
C SER A 8 40.57 -15.83 -18.56
N ARG A 9 39.71 -15.59 -17.57
CA ARG A 9 38.37 -16.14 -17.42
C ARG A 9 37.59 -16.11 -18.73
N PHE A 10 36.85 -17.20 -18.99
CA PHE A 10 35.84 -17.31 -20.03
C PHE A 10 34.90 -16.09 -20.02
N GLU A 11 34.98 -15.24 -21.04
CA GLU A 11 33.88 -14.34 -21.39
C GLU A 11 32.80 -15.16 -22.11
N PRO A 12 31.55 -15.22 -21.61
CA PRO A 12 30.46 -15.80 -22.38
C PRO A 12 30.17 -14.89 -23.59
N LYS A 13 30.54 -15.36 -24.78
CA LYS A 13 30.11 -14.76 -26.05
C LYS A 13 28.60 -14.96 -26.22
N LEU A 14 27.81 -14.01 -25.71
CA LEU A 14 26.38 -13.88 -26.00
C LEU A 14 26.21 -13.54 -27.49
N SER A 15 25.85 -14.53 -28.29
CA SER A 15 25.77 -14.46 -29.76
C SER A 15 24.32 -14.36 -30.28
N SER A 16 23.44 -13.66 -29.55
CA SER A 16 22.09 -13.34 -30.04
C SER A 16 22.00 -11.88 -30.48
N PRO A 17 21.59 -11.58 -31.73
CA PRO A 17 21.33 -10.22 -32.23
C PRO A 17 20.33 -9.42 -31.39
N TYR A 18 19.46 -10.11 -30.63
CA TYR A 18 18.45 -9.48 -29.76
C TYR A 18 19.07 -8.74 -28.56
N LEU A 19 20.26 -9.15 -28.10
CA LEU A 19 20.92 -8.57 -26.91
C LEU A 19 21.67 -7.27 -27.20
N LYS A 20 21.94 -6.95 -28.47
CA LYS A 20 22.46 -5.62 -28.84
C LYS A 20 21.40 -4.53 -28.66
N ASP A 21 20.12 -4.87 -28.78
CA ASP A 21 19.01 -3.92 -28.62
C ASP A 21 18.64 -3.63 -27.17
N VAL A 22 18.89 -4.58 -26.25
CA VAL A 22 18.61 -4.39 -24.81
C VAL A 22 19.75 -3.65 -24.09
N ARG A 23 21.00 -3.83 -24.53
CA ARG A 23 22.16 -3.08 -23.97
C ARG A 23 22.29 -1.64 -24.48
N ASN A 24 21.74 -1.31 -25.65
CA ASN A 24 21.86 0.03 -26.24
C ASN A 24 20.73 1.00 -25.86
N ARG A 25 19.77 0.60 -25.01
CA ARG A 25 18.92 1.59 -24.33
C ARG A 25 19.69 2.19 -23.17
N LYS A 26 20.67 3.03 -23.50
CA LYS A 26 20.99 4.14 -22.61
C LYS A 26 19.70 4.92 -22.40
N LEU A 27 19.36 5.19 -21.14
CA LEU A 27 18.52 6.32 -20.81
C LEU A 27 19.32 7.56 -21.24
N ASP A 28 19.15 7.95 -22.51
CA ASP A 28 19.74 9.19 -23.00
C ASP A 28 19.08 10.33 -22.21
N GLY A 29 19.89 10.94 -21.34
CA GLY A 29 19.55 12.20 -20.73
C GLY A 29 19.43 13.28 -21.81
N GLN A 30 18.48 14.18 -21.56
CA GLN A 30 18.29 15.48 -22.21
C GLN A 30 17.66 15.46 -23.61
N ASP A 31 16.33 15.42 -23.62
CA ASP A 31 15.52 16.08 -24.65
C ASP A 31 15.16 17.50 -24.14
N PRO A 32 15.68 18.59 -24.75
CA PRO A 32 15.43 19.95 -24.28
C PRO A 32 14.12 20.45 -24.90
N GLY A 33 12.97 20.04 -24.36
CA GLY A 33 11.72 20.51 -24.95
C GLY A 33 10.42 19.85 -24.52
N PHE A 34 10.28 19.38 -23.28
CA PHE A 34 8.96 19.07 -22.74
C PHE A 34 8.80 19.70 -21.36
N ALA A 35 7.92 20.69 -21.30
CA ALA A 35 7.48 21.30 -20.05
C ALA A 35 7.04 20.18 -19.08
N ALA A 36 7.58 20.23 -17.86
CA ALA A 36 7.24 19.34 -16.77
C ALA A 36 5.71 19.33 -16.58
N ASN A 37 5.06 18.25 -17.03
CA ASN A 37 3.66 18.01 -16.78
C ASN A 37 3.48 17.69 -15.28
N ALA A 38 3.02 18.70 -14.54
CA ALA A 38 2.49 18.54 -13.21
C ALA A 38 1.16 17.77 -13.29
N ASN A 39 1.19 16.44 -13.10
CA ASN A 39 0.08 15.56 -12.66
C ASN A 39 0.42 14.05 -12.85
N LEU A 40 1.64 13.61 -12.52
CA LEU A 40 1.92 12.18 -12.45
C LEU A 40 1.46 11.64 -11.07
N PRO A 41 0.69 10.54 -11.00
CA PRO A 41 0.35 9.91 -9.74
C PRO A 41 1.63 9.53 -8.97
N GLN A 42 1.56 9.60 -7.64
CA GLN A 42 2.71 9.34 -6.76
C GLN A 42 2.96 7.84 -6.61
N ASN A 43 4.23 7.41 -6.65
CA ASN A 43 4.68 6.08 -6.31
C ASN A 43 5.74 6.15 -5.17
N PRO A 44 5.31 6.33 -3.90
CA PRO A 44 6.21 6.26 -2.76
C PRO A 44 6.99 4.95 -2.74
N ALA A 45 8.31 5.03 -2.55
CA ALA A 45 9.26 3.94 -2.66
C ALA A 45 10.37 4.05 -1.61
N PHE A 46 10.83 2.90 -1.10
CA PHE A 46 11.95 2.81 -0.17
C PHE A 46 13.23 2.43 -0.92
N VAL A 47 14.11 3.41 -1.10
CA VAL A 47 15.24 3.34 -2.03
C VAL A 47 16.53 3.15 -1.27
N LEU A 48 17.33 2.18 -1.69
CA LEU A 48 18.72 1.98 -1.28
C LEU A 48 19.65 2.68 -2.27
N HIS A 49 20.36 3.72 -1.82
CA HIS A 49 21.34 4.46 -2.64
C HIS A 49 22.73 3.86 -2.59
N SER A 50 23.14 3.45 -1.40
CA SER A 50 24.44 2.86 -1.12
C SER A 50 24.37 2.12 0.22
N ILE A 51 25.46 1.46 0.62
CA ILE A 51 25.53 0.72 1.88
C ILE A 51 25.05 1.60 3.03
N LYS A 52 24.03 1.12 3.75
CA LYS A 52 23.36 1.78 4.88
C LYS A 52 22.70 3.13 4.58
N ASN A 53 22.56 3.51 3.32
CA ASN A 53 21.97 4.78 2.91
C ASN A 53 20.64 4.52 2.19
N VAL A 54 19.54 4.75 2.91
CA VAL A 54 18.17 4.55 2.42
C VAL A 54 17.37 5.84 2.54
N SER A 55 16.42 6.04 1.62
CA SER A 55 15.51 7.18 1.65
C SER A 55 14.10 6.78 1.21
N PHE A 56 13.12 7.58 1.66
CA PHE A 56 11.78 7.56 1.10
C PHE A 56 11.75 8.52 -0.09
N GLU A 57 11.39 8.00 -1.25
CA GLU A 57 11.29 8.77 -2.49
C GLU A 57 9.92 8.60 -3.11
N ASN A 58 9.51 9.58 -3.89
CA ASN A 58 8.33 9.43 -4.73
C ASN A 58 8.80 9.23 -6.18
N ARG A 59 8.72 7.99 -6.66
CA ARG A 59 9.10 7.60 -8.02
C ARG A 59 7.95 7.84 -9.00
N GLU A 60 8.23 7.78 -10.30
CA GLU A 60 7.16 7.72 -11.30
C GLU A 60 6.40 6.40 -11.16
N VAL A 61 5.07 6.42 -11.32
CA VAL A 61 4.30 5.17 -11.42
C VAL A 61 4.75 4.40 -12.67
N PRO A 62 5.22 3.15 -12.53
CA PRO A 62 5.79 2.42 -13.65
C PRO A 62 4.74 2.10 -14.71
N LYS A 63 4.92 2.56 -15.94
CA LYS A 63 4.03 2.26 -17.07
C LYS A 63 4.18 0.79 -17.49
N LEU A 64 3.10 0.17 -17.99
CA LEU A 64 3.20 -1.17 -18.59
C LEU A 64 4.20 -1.12 -19.75
N ARG A 65 5.17 -2.05 -19.78
CA ARG A 65 6.22 -2.07 -20.81
C ARG A 65 5.80 -2.91 -22.00
N ASP A 66 4.87 -3.83 -21.78
CA ASP A 66 4.47 -4.87 -22.73
C ASP A 66 2.99 -5.25 -22.54
N GLU A 67 2.38 -5.85 -23.57
CA GLU A 67 0.98 -6.26 -23.56
C GLU A 67 0.66 -7.43 -22.61
N TYR A 68 1.69 -8.08 -22.04
CA TYR A 68 1.57 -9.11 -21.01
C TYR A 68 1.97 -8.63 -19.60
N ASP A 69 2.33 -7.36 -19.41
CA ASP A 69 2.61 -6.81 -18.08
C ASP A 69 1.30 -6.57 -17.29
N VAL A 70 1.41 -6.62 -15.97
CA VAL A 70 0.40 -6.16 -15.02
C VAL A 70 1.01 -5.15 -14.07
N ARG A 71 0.23 -4.15 -13.66
CA ARG A 71 0.58 -3.25 -12.57
C ARG A 71 -0.18 -3.68 -11.32
N VAL A 72 0.56 -3.91 -10.26
CA VAL A 72 0.03 -4.30 -8.96
C VAL A 72 0.22 -3.15 -7.98
N HIS A 73 -0.84 -2.79 -7.28
CA HIS A 73 -0.77 -1.99 -6.07
C HIS A 73 -0.31 -2.89 -4.94
N ILE A 74 0.93 -2.71 -4.49
CA ILE A 74 1.51 -3.53 -3.42
C ILE A 74 0.78 -3.22 -2.13
N GLU A 75 0.42 -4.26 -1.38
CA GLU A 75 -0.26 -4.12 -0.09
C GLU A 75 0.66 -4.54 1.05
N GLN A 76 1.44 -5.60 0.82
CA GLN A 76 2.33 -6.18 1.82
C GLN A 76 3.63 -6.63 1.17
N THR A 77 4.75 -6.32 1.82
CA THR A 77 6.07 -6.84 1.46
C THR A 77 6.77 -7.42 2.69
N GLY A 78 7.25 -8.66 2.60
CA GLY A 78 8.13 -9.28 3.58
C GLY A 78 9.58 -8.83 3.41
N ILE A 79 10.32 -8.70 4.52
CA ILE A 79 11.77 -8.48 4.45
C ILE A 79 12.46 -9.85 4.35
N CYS A 80 13.29 -10.01 3.32
CA CYS A 80 14.17 -11.16 3.17
C CYS A 80 15.58 -10.86 3.71
N GLY A 81 16.33 -11.90 4.06
CA GLY A 81 17.74 -11.76 4.46
C GLY A 81 18.60 -11.13 3.37
N SER A 82 18.26 -11.33 2.09
CA SER A 82 18.95 -10.70 0.95
C SER A 82 18.76 -9.18 0.90
N ASP A 83 17.59 -8.65 1.25
CA ASP A 83 17.37 -7.20 1.33
C ASP A 83 18.31 -6.56 2.35
N VAL A 84 18.48 -7.22 3.52
CA VAL A 84 19.43 -6.79 4.56
C VAL A 84 20.87 -6.95 4.10
N HIS A 85 21.21 -8.00 3.36
CA HIS A 85 22.55 -8.16 2.78
C HIS A 85 22.89 -7.03 1.79
N TYR A 86 21.97 -6.63 0.91
CA TYR A 86 22.18 -5.48 0.03
C TYR A 86 22.33 -4.19 0.84
N TRP A 87 21.47 -3.95 1.82
CA TRP A 87 21.57 -2.77 2.67
C TRP A 87 22.89 -2.71 3.45
N GLN A 88 23.39 -3.83 3.97
CA GLN A 88 24.61 -3.87 4.78
C GLN A 88 25.91 -3.95 3.99
N ARG A 89 25.91 -4.62 2.83
CA ARG A 89 27.13 -4.98 2.08
C ARG A 89 27.14 -4.48 0.65
N GLY A 90 26.01 -4.05 0.11
CA GLY A 90 25.88 -3.59 -1.28
C GLY A 90 26.07 -4.70 -2.31
N ARG A 91 26.14 -5.98 -1.91
CA ARG A 91 26.33 -7.10 -2.83
C ARG A 91 25.92 -8.45 -2.24
N ILE A 92 25.57 -9.38 -3.14
CA ILE A 92 25.44 -10.82 -2.86
C ILE A 92 26.15 -11.55 -4.00
N GLY A 93 27.24 -12.26 -3.71
CA GLY A 93 28.08 -12.86 -4.76
C GLY A 93 28.53 -11.81 -5.78
N ASP A 94 28.22 -12.06 -7.05
CA ASP A 94 28.54 -11.19 -8.19
C ASP A 94 27.46 -10.10 -8.47
N PHE A 95 26.37 -10.07 -7.70
CA PHE A 95 25.34 -9.03 -7.83
C PHE A 95 25.72 -7.81 -6.98
N ILE A 96 26.27 -6.78 -7.62
CA ILE A 96 26.80 -5.58 -6.96
C ILE A 96 25.85 -4.40 -7.19
N LEU A 97 25.59 -3.63 -6.13
CA LEU A 97 24.82 -2.39 -6.18
C LEU A 97 25.67 -1.28 -6.83
N GLU A 98 25.39 -0.97 -8.09
CA GLU A 98 26.07 0.09 -8.85
C GLU A 98 25.22 1.36 -8.99
N SER A 99 23.91 1.27 -8.75
CA SER A 99 22.96 2.38 -8.82
C SER A 99 21.86 2.22 -7.76
N PRO A 100 21.14 3.30 -7.39
CA PRO A 100 20.05 3.20 -6.43
C PRO A 100 18.95 2.24 -6.91
N ILE A 101 18.43 1.41 -6.00
CA ILE A 101 17.31 0.49 -6.27
C ILE A 101 16.25 0.57 -5.17
N VAL A 102 15.01 0.28 -5.50
CA VAL A 102 13.95 -0.01 -4.52
C VAL A 102 14.20 -1.39 -3.90
N LEU A 103 14.01 -1.54 -2.59
CA LEU A 103 14.17 -2.83 -1.89
C LEU A 103 12.90 -3.69 -1.91
N GLY A 104 13.00 -4.95 -1.44
CA GLY A 104 11.87 -5.87 -1.24
C GLY A 104 11.49 -6.70 -2.47
N HIS A 105 11.18 -7.98 -2.26
CA HIS A 105 10.82 -8.91 -3.35
C HIS A 105 9.81 -9.99 -2.95
N GLU A 106 9.42 -10.03 -1.68
CA GLU A 106 8.40 -10.95 -1.19
C GLU A 106 7.08 -10.20 -1.03
N SER A 107 6.25 -10.13 -2.06
CA SER A 107 5.12 -9.19 -2.04
C SER A 107 3.82 -9.75 -2.59
N ALA A 108 2.73 -9.16 -2.11
CA ALA A 108 1.39 -9.36 -2.61
C ALA A 108 0.63 -8.05 -2.66
N GLY A 109 -0.40 -8.01 -3.50
CA GLY A 109 -1.21 -6.82 -3.68
C GLY A 109 -2.38 -7.03 -4.62
N THR A 110 -3.00 -5.92 -5.02
CA THR A 110 -4.16 -5.92 -5.90
C THR A 110 -3.78 -5.45 -7.30
N VAL A 111 -4.21 -6.18 -8.33
CA VAL A 111 -4.02 -5.78 -9.74
C VAL A 111 -4.81 -4.51 -10.02
N VAL A 112 -4.15 -3.46 -10.52
CA VAL A 112 -4.77 -2.16 -10.84
C VAL A 112 -4.76 -1.84 -12.34
N GLU A 113 -3.90 -2.48 -13.12
CA GLU A 113 -3.86 -2.35 -14.57
C GLU A 113 -3.37 -3.67 -15.19
N VAL A 114 -3.95 -4.06 -16.33
CA VAL A 114 -3.55 -5.28 -17.06
C VAL A 114 -3.28 -4.95 -18.52
N GLY A 115 -2.21 -5.54 -19.06
CA GLY A 115 -1.93 -5.49 -20.49
C GLY A 115 -2.98 -6.24 -21.32
N SER A 116 -3.12 -5.85 -22.59
CA SER A 116 -4.21 -6.33 -23.45
C SER A 116 -4.21 -7.84 -23.75
N LYS A 117 -3.11 -8.55 -23.48
CA LYS A 117 -2.97 -10.00 -23.69
C LYS A 117 -2.91 -10.80 -22.40
N VAL A 118 -2.97 -10.16 -21.24
CA VAL A 118 -3.05 -10.86 -19.95
C VAL A 118 -4.39 -11.58 -19.84
N LYS A 119 -4.36 -12.86 -19.46
CA LYS A 119 -5.56 -13.72 -19.38
C LYS A 119 -5.75 -14.42 -18.03
N ASN A 120 -4.71 -14.50 -17.21
CA ASN A 120 -4.72 -15.24 -15.96
C ASN A 120 -5.20 -14.42 -14.75
N VAL A 121 -5.17 -13.09 -14.84
CA VAL A 121 -5.62 -12.16 -13.80
C VAL A 121 -6.36 -10.97 -14.42
N LYS A 122 -7.21 -10.29 -13.63
CA LYS A 122 -7.92 -9.06 -13.99
C LYS A 122 -7.77 -7.99 -12.91
N VAL A 123 -8.07 -6.74 -13.26
CA VAL A 123 -8.13 -5.63 -12.29
C VAL A 123 -9.05 -5.99 -11.12
N GLY A 124 -8.57 -5.74 -9.90
CA GLY A 124 -9.24 -6.10 -8.65
C GLY A 124 -8.85 -7.48 -8.08
N ASP A 125 -8.17 -8.34 -8.83
CA ASP A 125 -7.66 -9.60 -8.30
C ASP A 125 -6.53 -9.34 -7.29
N ARG A 126 -6.57 -10.03 -6.15
CA ARG A 126 -5.43 -10.10 -5.23
C ARG A 126 -4.47 -11.18 -5.68
N VAL A 127 -3.18 -10.86 -5.71
CA VAL A 127 -2.13 -11.71 -6.26
C VAL A 127 -0.92 -11.79 -5.34
N ALA A 128 -0.29 -12.96 -5.29
CA ALA A 128 1.10 -13.13 -4.89
C ALA A 128 2.00 -12.92 -6.12
N ILE A 129 3.14 -12.25 -5.93
CA ILE A 129 4.05 -11.87 -7.02
C ILE A 129 5.30 -12.74 -6.96
N GLU A 130 5.60 -13.46 -8.04
CA GLU A 130 6.90 -14.11 -8.22
C GLU A 130 7.93 -13.09 -8.69
N PRO A 131 8.95 -12.75 -7.89
CA PRO A 131 9.83 -11.61 -8.17
C PRO A 131 10.81 -11.83 -9.33
N GLY A 132 10.97 -13.05 -9.83
CA GLY A 132 11.94 -13.40 -10.88
C GLY A 132 11.29 -13.70 -12.23
N VAL A 133 11.39 -12.78 -13.18
CA VAL A 133 10.95 -12.98 -14.57
C VAL A 133 12.14 -13.37 -15.44
N PRO A 134 12.22 -14.61 -15.95
CA PRO A 134 13.31 -15.08 -16.79
C PRO A 134 13.12 -14.65 -18.25
N CYS A 135 14.13 -14.88 -19.10
CA CYS A 135 14.05 -14.55 -20.54
C CYS A 135 13.05 -15.40 -21.34
N ARG A 136 12.55 -16.52 -20.79
CA ARG A 136 11.65 -17.48 -21.45
C ARG A 136 12.21 -18.19 -22.70
N HIS A 137 13.46 -17.93 -23.11
CA HIS A 137 13.98 -18.38 -24.40
C HIS A 137 15.24 -19.25 -24.33
N CYS A 138 16.03 -19.14 -23.26
CA CYS A 138 17.24 -19.96 -23.11
C CYS A 138 16.89 -21.43 -22.81
N ASP A 139 17.87 -22.33 -22.99
CA ASP A 139 17.65 -23.77 -22.80
C ASP A 139 17.25 -24.11 -21.37
N HIS A 140 17.73 -23.37 -20.37
CA HIS A 140 17.28 -23.51 -18.98
C HIS A 140 15.79 -23.18 -18.82
N CYS A 141 15.29 -22.11 -19.44
CA CYS A 141 13.87 -21.77 -19.41
C CYS A 141 13.03 -22.85 -20.09
N ARG A 142 13.46 -23.31 -21.27
CA ARG A 142 12.75 -24.36 -22.03
C ARG A 142 12.74 -25.71 -21.31
N ALA A 143 13.79 -26.00 -20.53
CA ALA A 143 13.87 -27.18 -19.68
C ALA A 143 13.09 -27.04 -18.35
N GLY A 144 12.49 -25.88 -18.07
CA GLY A 144 11.76 -25.60 -16.83
C GLY A 144 12.64 -25.22 -15.64
N ALA A 145 13.96 -25.12 -15.83
CA ALA A 145 14.98 -24.73 -14.85
C ALA A 145 15.32 -23.22 -14.95
N TYR A 146 14.30 -22.36 -15.04
CA TYR A 146 14.50 -20.94 -15.29
C TYR A 146 15.21 -20.20 -14.14
N ASN A 147 15.33 -20.78 -12.95
CA ASN A 147 16.18 -20.26 -11.89
C ASN A 147 17.66 -20.09 -12.31
N LEU A 148 18.10 -20.83 -13.33
CA LEU A 148 19.44 -20.76 -13.92
C LEU A 148 19.53 -19.78 -15.10
N CYS A 149 18.46 -19.04 -15.42
CA CYS A 149 18.48 -18.07 -16.50
C CYS A 149 19.38 -16.87 -16.15
N ALA A 150 20.43 -16.66 -16.93
CA ALA A 150 21.38 -15.55 -16.76
C ALA A 150 20.73 -14.17 -16.98
N ASP A 151 19.68 -14.10 -17.78
CA ASP A 151 18.97 -12.86 -18.15
C ASP A 151 17.70 -12.65 -17.30
N THR A 152 17.65 -13.21 -16.09
CA THR A 152 16.50 -13.04 -15.18
C THR A 152 16.45 -11.61 -14.64
N VAL A 153 15.29 -10.96 -14.76
CA VAL A 153 14.96 -9.75 -14.03
C VAL A 153 14.39 -10.16 -12.67
N PHE A 154 15.06 -9.80 -11.58
CA PHE A 154 14.66 -10.20 -10.23
C PHE A 154 14.47 -8.97 -9.35
N ALA A 155 13.28 -8.81 -8.76
CA ALA A 155 12.96 -7.68 -7.91
C ALA A 155 14.00 -7.49 -6.78
N ALA A 156 14.43 -6.25 -6.53
CA ALA A 156 15.45 -5.90 -5.54
C ALA A 156 16.82 -6.60 -5.73
N THR A 157 17.11 -7.10 -6.93
CA THR A 157 18.45 -7.55 -7.33
C THR A 157 19.02 -6.53 -8.31
N PRO A 158 20.17 -5.88 -8.02
CA PRO A 158 20.76 -4.89 -8.92
C PRO A 158 20.88 -5.41 -10.37
N PRO A 159 20.53 -4.58 -11.38
CA PRO A 159 20.13 -3.16 -11.28
C PRO A 159 18.60 -2.93 -11.14
N TRP A 160 17.82 -3.96 -10.81
CA TRP A 160 16.36 -3.90 -10.89
C TRP A 160 15.70 -3.48 -9.58
N ASP A 161 14.70 -2.60 -9.70
CA ASP A 161 13.89 -2.15 -8.58
C ASP A 161 13.06 -3.29 -7.97
N GLY A 162 12.89 -3.22 -6.65
CA GLY A 162 12.06 -4.07 -5.83
C GLY A 162 10.61 -3.63 -5.68
N THR A 163 9.93 -4.21 -4.70
CA THR A 163 8.48 -4.15 -4.50
C THR A 163 8.08 -3.33 -3.28
N LEU A 164 9.03 -2.79 -2.51
CA LEU A 164 8.76 -1.88 -1.40
C LEU A 164 8.48 -0.45 -1.92
N GLN A 165 7.43 -0.36 -2.74
CA GLN A 165 6.88 0.83 -3.38
C GLN A 165 5.37 0.65 -3.60
N LYS A 166 4.62 1.73 -3.82
CA LYS A 166 3.15 1.67 -3.96
C LYS A 166 2.70 0.84 -5.17
N TYR A 167 3.34 1.01 -6.32
CA TYR A 167 3.01 0.30 -7.55
C TYR A 167 4.24 -0.40 -8.13
N TYR A 168 4.06 -1.66 -8.52
CA TYR A 168 5.08 -2.46 -9.18
C TYR A 168 4.55 -3.04 -10.49
N ILE A 169 5.41 -3.17 -11.49
CA ILE A 169 5.08 -3.86 -12.75
C ILE A 169 5.78 -5.21 -12.81
N VAL A 170 5.04 -6.22 -13.18
CA VAL A 170 5.54 -7.59 -13.32
C VAL A 170 4.81 -8.25 -14.48
N ALA A 171 5.41 -9.28 -15.08
CA ALA A 171 4.75 -10.02 -16.13
C ALA A 171 3.56 -10.83 -15.57
N GLY A 172 2.45 -10.86 -16.29
CA GLY A 172 1.20 -11.47 -15.81
C GLY A 172 1.36 -12.95 -15.47
N ASP A 173 2.17 -13.71 -16.20
CA ASP A 173 2.48 -15.13 -15.94
C ASP A 173 3.27 -15.39 -14.64
N TYR A 174 3.81 -14.34 -14.02
CA TYR A 174 4.47 -14.36 -12.70
C TYR A 174 3.61 -13.71 -11.61
N THR A 175 2.31 -13.57 -11.85
CA THR A 175 1.32 -13.16 -10.85
C THR A 175 0.30 -14.26 -10.63
N TYR A 176 0.16 -14.65 -9.36
CA TYR A 176 -0.65 -15.79 -8.96
C TYR A 176 -1.83 -15.31 -8.13
N PRO A 177 -3.08 -15.45 -8.61
CA PRO A 177 -4.25 -15.05 -7.85
C PRO A 177 -4.33 -15.85 -6.55
N ILE A 178 -4.62 -15.16 -5.45
CA ILE A 178 -4.83 -15.78 -4.14
C ILE A 178 -6.34 -15.83 -3.81
N PRO A 179 -6.84 -16.92 -3.20
CA PRO A 179 -8.24 -17.05 -2.79
C PRO A 179 -8.69 -15.98 -1.79
N GLU A 180 -10.00 -15.78 -1.67
CA GLU A 180 -10.58 -14.74 -0.82
C GLU A 180 -10.16 -14.86 0.66
N HIS A 181 -10.03 -16.09 1.17
CA HIS A 181 -9.63 -16.34 2.56
C HIS A 181 -8.14 -16.14 2.86
N MET A 182 -7.29 -16.00 1.83
CA MET A 182 -5.89 -15.62 2.03
C MET A 182 -5.77 -14.11 2.17
N THR A 183 -5.00 -13.66 3.17
CA THR A 183 -4.66 -12.24 3.32
C THR A 183 -3.46 -11.87 2.45
N SER A 184 -3.18 -10.58 2.31
CA SER A 184 -1.99 -10.09 1.59
C SER A 184 -0.70 -10.45 2.33
N GLU A 185 -0.76 -10.65 3.65
CA GLU A 185 0.35 -11.28 4.40
C GLU A 185 0.58 -12.74 3.99
N ASP A 186 -0.49 -13.52 3.83
CA ASP A 186 -0.38 -14.89 3.33
C ASP A 186 0.21 -14.89 1.91
N GLY A 187 -0.24 -13.96 1.06
CA GLY A 187 0.26 -13.77 -0.30
C GLY A 187 1.75 -13.39 -0.35
N ALA A 188 2.20 -12.43 0.46
CA ALA A 188 3.60 -12.01 0.50
C ALA A 188 4.52 -13.17 0.95
N LEU A 189 4.01 -14.05 1.81
CA LEU A 189 4.72 -15.23 2.29
C LEU A 189 4.66 -16.43 1.34
N VAL A 190 3.99 -16.34 0.18
CA VAL A 190 4.04 -17.37 -0.85
C VAL A 190 5.46 -17.52 -1.39
N GLU A 191 6.22 -16.42 -1.53
CA GLU A 191 7.61 -16.45 -2.01
C GLU A 191 8.51 -17.37 -1.16
N PRO A 192 8.62 -17.16 0.18
CA PRO A 192 9.49 -18.02 0.99
C PRO A 192 8.94 -19.45 1.09
N VAL A 193 7.63 -19.68 0.97
CA VAL A 193 7.06 -21.04 0.86
C VAL A 193 7.49 -21.69 -0.47
N ALA A 194 7.51 -20.95 -1.58
CA ALA A 194 7.96 -21.45 -2.88
C ALA A 194 9.46 -21.83 -2.86
N VAL A 195 10.28 -21.10 -2.10
CA VAL A 195 11.68 -21.49 -1.83
C VAL A 195 11.74 -22.84 -1.09
N ALA A 196 10.93 -23.04 -0.04
CA ALA A 196 10.87 -24.32 0.67
C ALA A 196 10.36 -25.48 -0.23
N VAL A 197 9.38 -25.21 -1.09
CA VAL A 197 8.91 -26.15 -2.13
C VAL A 197 10.04 -26.52 -3.09
N GLN A 198 10.82 -25.55 -3.57
CA GLN A 198 11.97 -25.81 -4.43
C GLN A 198 13.01 -26.69 -3.72
N ILE A 199 13.34 -26.39 -2.46
CA ILE A 199 14.33 -27.17 -1.68
C ILE A 199 13.87 -28.63 -1.56
N CYS A 200 12.60 -28.87 -1.21
CA CYS A 200 12.04 -30.22 -1.13
C CYS A 200 11.96 -30.92 -2.50
N LYS A 201 11.69 -30.16 -3.57
CA LYS A 201 11.67 -30.66 -4.95
C LYS A 201 13.07 -31.08 -5.42
N VAL A 202 14.10 -30.28 -5.16
CA VAL A 202 15.51 -30.60 -5.45
C VAL A 202 15.96 -31.83 -4.66
N ALA A 203 15.52 -31.94 -3.40
CA ALA A 203 15.78 -33.10 -2.57
C ALA A 203 15.16 -34.40 -3.12
N GLU A 204 14.21 -34.28 -4.06
CA GLU A 204 13.35 -35.38 -4.52
C GLU A 204 12.66 -36.06 -3.34
N LEU A 205 12.15 -35.25 -2.41
CA LEU A 205 11.52 -35.71 -1.19
C LEU A 205 10.27 -36.52 -1.53
N LYS A 206 10.17 -37.71 -0.94
CA LYS A 206 9.05 -38.65 -1.09
C LYS A 206 8.41 -38.92 0.27
N GLY A 207 7.11 -39.23 0.26
CA GLY A 207 6.40 -39.67 1.45
C GLY A 207 7.08 -40.88 2.12
N GLY A 208 7.02 -40.93 3.45
CA GLY A 208 7.63 -41.99 4.25
C GLY A 208 9.10 -41.77 4.61
N GLN A 209 9.78 -40.78 4.02
CA GLN A 209 11.18 -40.46 4.31
C GLN A 209 11.35 -39.71 5.63
N THR A 210 12.51 -39.91 6.27
CA THR A 210 12.97 -39.11 7.41
C THR A 210 13.79 -37.92 6.92
N VAL A 211 13.47 -36.74 7.43
CA VAL A 211 14.05 -35.46 7.02
C VAL A 211 14.71 -34.77 8.20
N LEU A 212 15.97 -34.39 8.05
CA LEU A 212 16.68 -33.57 9.03
C LEU A 212 16.90 -32.17 8.44
N VAL A 213 16.43 -31.13 9.13
CA VAL A 213 16.54 -29.74 8.68
C VAL A 213 17.47 -28.97 9.60
N PHE A 214 18.64 -28.59 9.10
CA PHE A 214 19.55 -27.71 9.82
C PHE A 214 19.10 -26.26 9.64
N GLY A 215 18.82 -25.60 10.75
CA GLY A 215 18.26 -24.26 10.83
C GLY A 215 16.76 -24.28 11.14
N CYS A 216 16.36 -23.63 12.22
CA CYS A 216 14.97 -23.36 12.60
C CYS A 216 14.61 -21.86 12.43
N GLY A 217 15.30 -21.17 11.52
CA GLY A 217 14.87 -19.86 11.01
C GLY A 217 13.75 -19.99 9.97
N PRO A 218 13.29 -18.88 9.37
CA PRO A 218 12.10 -18.85 8.51
C PRO A 218 12.09 -19.90 7.38
N ILE A 219 13.16 -20.00 6.59
CA ILE A 219 13.24 -21.00 5.51
C ILE A 219 13.28 -22.43 6.07
N GLY A 220 14.00 -22.66 7.17
CA GLY A 220 14.11 -23.98 7.78
C GLY A 220 12.77 -24.51 8.28
N VAL A 221 11.99 -23.70 9.01
CA VAL A 221 10.66 -24.10 9.48
C VAL A 221 9.64 -24.25 8.35
N LEU A 222 9.78 -23.48 7.27
CA LEU A 222 8.98 -23.68 6.06
C LEU A 222 9.36 -24.99 5.34
N CYS A 223 10.65 -25.33 5.25
CA CYS A 223 11.10 -26.63 4.75
C CYS A 223 10.54 -27.79 5.59
N GLN A 224 10.49 -27.63 6.92
CA GLN A 224 9.88 -28.63 7.80
C GLN A 224 8.38 -28.79 7.50
N ALA A 225 7.64 -27.67 7.38
CA ALA A 225 6.21 -27.70 7.06
C ALA A 225 5.90 -28.31 5.68
N VAL A 226 6.68 -27.95 4.65
CA VAL A 226 6.53 -28.53 3.30
C VAL A 226 6.88 -30.02 3.31
N ALA A 227 7.95 -30.43 4.01
CA ALA A 227 8.30 -31.84 4.15
C ALA A 227 7.17 -32.65 4.81
N LYS A 228 6.51 -32.11 5.85
CA LYS A 228 5.32 -32.73 6.46
C LYS A 228 4.15 -32.78 5.48
N ALA A 229 3.90 -31.71 4.73
CA ALA A 229 2.84 -31.67 3.72
C ALA A 229 3.04 -32.69 2.59
N TYR A 230 4.29 -33.03 2.28
CA TYR A 230 4.68 -34.08 1.32
C TYR A 230 4.70 -35.49 1.91
N GLY A 231 4.35 -35.63 3.19
CA GLY A 231 4.19 -36.93 3.86
C GLY A 231 5.48 -37.53 4.41
N ALA A 232 6.49 -36.72 4.73
CA ALA A 232 7.66 -37.19 5.49
C ALA A 232 7.20 -37.89 6.78
N SER A 233 7.76 -39.08 7.06
CA SER A 233 7.39 -39.88 8.23
C SER A 233 7.89 -39.26 9.53
N LYS A 234 9.05 -38.61 9.48
CA LYS A 234 9.65 -37.89 10.60
C LYS A 234 10.44 -36.68 10.10
N VAL A 235 10.20 -35.52 10.69
CA VAL A 235 10.91 -34.26 10.41
C VAL A 235 11.55 -33.77 11.70
N ILE A 236 12.87 -33.62 11.69
CA ILE A 236 13.63 -33.16 12.86
C ILE A 236 14.28 -31.82 12.52
N GLY A 237 13.99 -30.79 13.32
CA GLY A 237 14.66 -29.49 13.24
C GLY A 237 15.95 -29.47 14.06
N VAL A 238 17.01 -28.84 13.56
CA VAL A 238 18.28 -28.67 14.26
C VAL A 238 18.59 -27.18 14.37
N ASP A 239 18.81 -26.67 15.58
CA ASP A 239 19.22 -25.28 15.79
C ASP A 239 20.09 -25.16 17.04
N ILE A 240 20.81 -24.05 17.19
CA ILE A 240 21.54 -23.73 18.42
C ILE A 240 20.64 -22.99 19.43
N SER A 241 19.59 -22.31 18.94
CA SER A 241 18.66 -21.54 19.76
C SER A 241 17.53 -22.43 20.27
N GLU A 242 17.34 -22.44 21.59
CA GLU A 242 16.25 -23.16 22.25
C GLU A 242 14.88 -22.61 21.84
N SER A 243 14.76 -21.28 21.71
CA SER A 243 13.50 -20.61 21.35
C SER A 243 13.09 -20.93 19.90
N ARG A 244 14.03 -20.92 18.97
CA ARG A 244 13.77 -21.31 17.56
C ARG A 244 13.44 -22.78 17.42
N ALA A 245 14.14 -23.65 18.15
CA ALA A 245 13.82 -25.07 18.18
C ALA A 245 12.42 -25.32 18.77
N ALA A 246 12.05 -24.64 19.86
CA ALA A 246 10.71 -24.74 20.42
C ALA A 246 9.64 -24.27 19.42
N PHE A 247 9.87 -23.16 18.73
CA PHE A 247 8.98 -22.68 17.67
C PHE A 247 8.85 -23.68 16.51
N ALA A 248 9.96 -24.27 16.05
CA ALA A 248 9.95 -25.28 15.00
C ALA A 248 9.05 -26.49 15.36
N LYS A 249 9.09 -26.92 16.62
CA LYS A 249 8.23 -28.02 17.12
C LYS A 249 6.75 -27.63 17.18
N ASP A 250 6.43 -26.39 17.56
CA ASP A 250 5.04 -25.87 17.51
C ASP A 250 4.55 -25.67 16.07
N PHE A 251 5.46 -25.33 15.15
CA PHE A 251 5.12 -24.98 13.78
C PHE A 251 4.91 -26.20 12.88
N ALA A 252 5.87 -27.14 12.85
CA ALA A 252 5.80 -28.30 11.94
C ALA A 252 6.69 -29.50 12.27
N ALA A 253 7.82 -29.33 12.97
CA ALA A 253 8.74 -30.42 13.25
C ALA A 253 8.15 -31.44 14.23
N ASP A 254 8.39 -32.73 14.01
CA ASP A 254 7.98 -33.79 14.95
C ASP A 254 8.86 -33.74 16.21
N ASP A 255 10.15 -33.46 16.01
CA ASP A 255 11.16 -33.34 17.07
C ASP A 255 12.19 -32.28 16.72
N VAL A 256 12.93 -31.83 17.72
CA VAL A 256 13.99 -30.82 17.55
C VAL A 256 15.22 -31.15 18.38
N TYR A 257 16.39 -30.92 17.79
CA TYR A 257 17.69 -31.03 18.44
C TYR A 257 18.29 -29.64 18.65
N VAL A 258 18.53 -29.30 19.92
CA VAL A 258 19.25 -28.08 20.28
C VAL A 258 20.74 -28.41 20.37
N SER A 259 21.51 -27.93 19.41
CA SER A 259 22.95 -28.15 19.34
C SER A 259 23.67 -27.29 20.37
N LYS A 260 24.24 -27.96 21.39
CA LYS A 260 25.11 -27.36 22.40
C LYS A 260 26.54 -27.86 22.21
N LYS A 261 27.53 -27.07 22.65
CA LYS A 261 28.93 -27.49 22.65
C LYS A 261 29.08 -28.77 23.48
N LEU A 262 29.62 -29.83 22.88
CA LEU A 262 29.84 -31.10 23.59
C LEU A 262 30.98 -30.92 24.61
N PRO A 263 30.83 -31.40 25.86
CA PRO A 263 31.87 -31.25 26.90
C PRO A 263 33.23 -31.82 26.50
N ASN A 264 33.23 -32.90 25.71
CA ASN A 264 34.42 -33.59 25.21
C ASN A 264 34.43 -33.63 23.68
N ALA A 265 34.08 -32.52 23.02
CA ALA A 265 34.17 -32.43 21.57
C ALA A 265 35.62 -32.67 21.10
N PRO A 266 35.84 -33.41 20.00
CA PRO A 266 37.14 -33.46 19.34
C PRO A 266 37.73 -32.07 19.09
N GLU A 267 39.05 -31.95 19.15
CA GLU A 267 39.75 -30.69 18.85
C GLU A 267 39.61 -30.30 17.37
N ASP A 268 39.61 -31.29 16.47
CA ASP A 268 39.38 -31.05 15.05
C ASP A 268 37.91 -30.65 14.80
N PRO A 269 37.65 -29.49 14.15
CA PRO A 269 36.28 -29.01 13.91
C PRO A 269 35.41 -29.94 13.08
N VAL A 270 35.99 -30.70 12.14
CA VAL A 270 35.25 -31.63 11.29
C VAL A 270 34.83 -32.85 12.10
N ASP A 271 35.73 -33.38 12.94
CA ASP A 271 35.40 -34.48 13.86
C ASP A 271 34.40 -34.04 14.94
N ALA A 272 34.44 -32.79 15.39
CA ALA A 272 33.40 -32.24 16.26
C ALA A 272 32.02 -32.23 15.57
N SER A 273 31.96 -31.77 14.31
CA SER A 273 30.73 -31.82 13.50
C SER A 273 30.26 -33.25 13.24
N ARG A 274 31.18 -34.20 13.04
CA ARG A 274 30.88 -35.64 12.95
C ARG A 274 30.22 -36.15 14.23
N ALA A 275 30.80 -35.85 15.39
CA ALA A 275 30.26 -36.27 16.68
C ALA A 275 28.84 -35.72 16.91
N ILE A 276 28.56 -34.50 16.47
CA ILE A 276 27.20 -33.92 16.49
C ILE A 276 26.26 -34.70 15.58
N GLY A 277 26.64 -34.95 14.32
CA GLY A 277 25.85 -35.72 13.38
C GLY A 277 25.50 -37.10 13.94
N GLU A 278 26.49 -37.84 14.41
CA GLU A 278 26.29 -39.16 15.02
C GLU A 278 25.44 -39.12 16.29
N LYS A 279 25.56 -38.06 17.11
CA LYS A 279 24.71 -37.87 18.28
C LYS A 279 23.25 -37.70 17.89
N ILE A 280 22.95 -36.88 16.88
CA ILE A 280 21.59 -36.73 16.36
C ILE A 280 21.05 -38.10 15.89
N LEU A 281 21.85 -38.87 15.14
CA LEU A 281 21.42 -40.19 14.69
C LEU A 281 21.07 -41.14 15.84
N ARG A 282 21.89 -41.15 16.91
CA ARG A 282 21.65 -41.96 18.11
C ARG A 282 20.42 -41.49 18.88
N ASP A 283 20.33 -40.19 19.16
CA ASP A 283 19.28 -39.60 20.00
C ASP A 283 17.87 -39.79 19.39
N TYR A 284 17.75 -39.78 18.06
CA TYR A 284 16.46 -39.93 17.37
C TYR A 284 16.26 -41.29 16.68
N GLY A 285 17.19 -42.23 16.87
CA GLY A 285 17.08 -43.60 16.36
C GLY A 285 17.09 -43.70 14.83
N LEU A 286 17.92 -42.90 14.15
CA LEU A 286 17.92 -42.78 12.68
C LEU A 286 18.80 -43.84 11.96
N GLY A 287 19.31 -44.83 12.69
CA GLY A 287 20.13 -45.90 12.12
C GLY A 287 21.35 -45.36 11.35
N GLU A 288 21.42 -45.64 10.05
CA GLU A 288 22.52 -45.20 9.18
C GLU A 288 22.47 -43.72 8.76
N GLY A 289 21.38 -42.99 9.05
CA GLY A 289 21.20 -41.57 8.71
C GLY A 289 19.79 -41.20 8.28
N ALA A 290 19.51 -39.90 8.12
CA ALA A 290 18.27 -39.40 7.52
C ALA A 290 18.25 -39.65 6.01
N ASP A 291 17.07 -39.88 5.43
CA ASP A 291 16.89 -40.04 3.98
C ASP A 291 17.24 -38.75 3.23
N VAL A 292 16.82 -37.62 3.80
CA VAL A 292 17.00 -36.28 3.26
C VAL A 292 17.54 -35.37 4.36
N VAL A 293 18.59 -34.62 4.05
CA VAL A 293 19.10 -33.53 4.89
C VAL A 293 18.97 -32.22 4.13
N LEU A 294 18.30 -31.25 4.74
CA LEU A 294 18.13 -29.90 4.21
C LEU A 294 18.96 -28.92 5.06
N GLU A 295 20.03 -28.38 4.49
CA GLU A 295 20.91 -27.44 5.17
C GLU A 295 20.47 -26.00 4.85
N CYS A 296 19.85 -25.32 5.83
CA CYS A 296 19.24 -23.99 5.68
C CYS A 296 19.98 -22.90 6.49
N THR A 297 21.14 -23.19 7.08
CA THR A 297 21.90 -22.22 7.89
C THR A 297 23.07 -21.59 7.13
N GLY A 298 23.73 -22.32 6.23
CA GLY A 298 25.01 -21.93 5.63
C GLY A 298 26.20 -22.00 6.60
N ALA A 299 26.00 -22.43 7.84
CA ALA A 299 27.06 -22.53 8.84
C ALA A 299 27.91 -23.79 8.59
N GLU A 300 29.22 -23.61 8.46
CA GLU A 300 30.17 -24.70 8.19
C GLU A 300 30.00 -25.94 9.10
N PRO A 301 29.81 -25.80 10.44
CA PRO A 301 29.56 -26.97 11.29
C PRO A 301 28.26 -27.72 10.96
N CYS A 302 27.20 -27.00 10.55
CA CYS A 302 25.93 -27.60 10.14
C CYS A 302 26.06 -28.31 8.79
N ILE A 303 26.81 -27.73 7.86
CA ILE A 303 27.14 -28.35 6.57
C ILE A 303 27.85 -29.69 6.80
N GLN A 304 28.89 -29.68 7.63
CA GLN A 304 29.65 -30.89 7.96
C GLN A 304 28.79 -31.92 8.69
N ALA A 305 28.09 -31.52 9.76
CA ALA A 305 27.22 -32.42 10.53
C ALA A 305 26.11 -33.03 9.66
N GLY A 306 25.54 -32.25 8.73
CA GLY A 306 24.54 -32.72 7.79
C GLY A 306 25.06 -33.81 6.85
N VAL A 307 26.29 -33.69 6.34
CA VAL A 307 26.94 -34.75 5.55
C VAL A 307 27.12 -36.03 6.37
N PHE A 308 27.49 -35.91 7.65
CA PHE A 308 27.62 -37.06 8.54
C PHE A 308 26.27 -37.66 8.95
N ALA A 309 25.20 -36.86 9.00
CA ALA A 309 23.86 -37.30 9.35
C ALA A 309 23.05 -37.86 8.16
N THR A 310 23.48 -37.66 6.91
CA THR A 310 22.77 -38.17 5.72
C THR A 310 23.04 -39.65 5.53
N LYS A 311 22.02 -40.49 5.32
CA LYS A 311 22.21 -41.94 5.09
C LYS A 311 23.04 -42.23 3.84
N LYS A 312 23.62 -43.43 3.73
CA LYS A 312 24.28 -43.89 2.49
C LYS A 312 23.26 -43.86 1.33
N GLY A 313 23.65 -43.30 0.19
CA GLY A 313 22.75 -43.06 -0.95
C GLY A 313 21.65 -42.02 -0.71
N GLY A 314 21.63 -41.35 0.45
CA GLY A 314 20.68 -40.30 0.79
C GLY A 314 20.97 -38.97 0.08
N THR A 315 20.07 -38.01 0.26
CA THR A 315 20.17 -36.69 -0.37
C THR A 315 20.51 -35.62 0.65
N TYR A 316 21.52 -34.80 0.33
CA TYR A 316 21.89 -33.60 1.06
C TYR A 316 21.64 -32.39 0.16
N VAL A 317 20.87 -31.41 0.63
CA VAL A 317 20.60 -30.16 -0.10
C VAL A 317 21.17 -28.96 0.65
N GLN A 318 22.10 -28.26 0.01
CA GLN A 318 22.58 -26.96 0.44
C GLN A 318 21.61 -25.87 -0.02
N ALA A 319 20.98 -25.17 0.92
CA ALA A 319 20.12 -24.02 0.66
C ALA A 319 20.55 -22.76 1.42
N GLY A 320 21.08 -22.92 2.63
CA GLY A 320 21.60 -21.81 3.43
C GLY A 320 22.84 -21.18 2.79
N MET A 321 22.94 -19.86 2.90
CA MET A 321 24.10 -19.10 2.42
C MET A 321 24.90 -18.58 3.61
N GLY A 322 26.19 -18.93 3.66
CA GLY A 322 27.10 -18.54 4.74
C GLY A 322 28.39 -17.95 4.21
N LYS A 323 29.54 -18.43 4.72
CA LYS A 323 30.84 -18.08 4.14
C LYS A 323 30.94 -18.61 2.71
N GLU A 324 31.61 -17.88 1.83
CA GLU A 324 31.74 -18.26 0.41
C GLU A 324 32.45 -19.61 0.21
N ASN A 325 33.44 -19.90 1.05
CA ASN A 325 34.18 -21.16 1.02
C ASN A 325 34.21 -21.78 2.41
N VAL A 326 34.02 -23.09 2.47
CA VAL A 326 33.98 -23.88 3.69
C VAL A 326 34.73 -25.21 3.53
N VAL A 327 35.15 -25.80 4.64
CA VAL A 327 35.73 -27.16 4.64
C VAL A 327 34.59 -28.19 4.52
N PHE A 328 34.57 -28.94 3.42
CA PHE A 328 33.54 -29.93 3.11
C PHE A 328 34.07 -31.38 3.28
N PRO A 329 33.34 -32.29 3.96
CA PRO A 329 33.74 -33.70 4.14
C PRO A 329 33.65 -34.56 2.86
N ILE A 330 34.40 -34.19 1.82
CA ILE A 330 34.28 -34.76 0.46
C ILE A 330 34.47 -36.28 0.41
N THR A 331 35.44 -36.83 1.14
CA THR A 331 35.68 -38.27 1.19
C THR A 331 34.49 -39.03 1.77
N THR A 332 33.82 -38.47 2.78
CA THR A 332 32.61 -39.07 3.37
C THR A 332 31.46 -39.04 2.39
N ALA A 333 31.26 -37.92 1.69
CA ALA A 333 30.23 -37.80 0.66
C ALA A 333 30.42 -38.82 -0.46
N CYS A 334 31.67 -39.00 -0.93
CA CYS A 334 32.01 -39.97 -1.97
C CYS A 334 31.81 -41.43 -1.52
N ILE A 335 32.37 -41.83 -0.37
CA ILE A 335 32.30 -43.23 0.11
C ILE A 335 30.86 -43.64 0.45
N ARG A 336 30.03 -42.71 0.89
CA ARG A 336 28.61 -42.95 1.17
C ARG A 336 27.71 -42.79 -0.05
N ALA A 337 28.27 -42.44 -1.21
CA ALA A 337 27.55 -42.16 -2.45
C ALA A 337 26.38 -41.18 -2.25
N LEU A 338 26.62 -40.07 -1.54
CA LEU A 338 25.59 -39.08 -1.25
C LEU A 338 25.18 -38.31 -2.51
N ASN A 339 23.88 -38.02 -2.62
CA ASN A 339 23.35 -37.07 -3.61
C ASN A 339 23.47 -35.65 -3.04
N VAL A 340 24.57 -34.97 -3.32
CA VAL A 340 24.81 -33.59 -2.85
C VAL A 340 24.31 -32.60 -3.90
N LYS A 341 23.32 -31.78 -3.53
CA LYS A 341 22.66 -30.83 -4.43
C LYS A 341 22.65 -29.42 -3.83
N GLY A 342 22.69 -28.40 -4.68
CA GLY A 342 22.44 -27.00 -4.31
C GLY A 342 21.04 -26.57 -4.72
N SER A 343 20.44 -25.65 -3.97
CA SER A 343 19.16 -25.02 -4.32
C SER A 343 19.32 -23.51 -4.45
N ILE A 344 18.73 -22.93 -5.50
CA ILE A 344 18.67 -21.49 -5.72
C ILE A 344 17.32 -21.11 -6.32
N ARG A 345 16.66 -20.10 -5.74
CA ARG A 345 15.34 -19.59 -6.14
C ARG A 345 14.30 -20.71 -6.21
N TYR A 346 13.56 -20.82 -7.32
CA TYR A 346 12.52 -21.82 -7.56
C TYR A 346 12.35 -22.09 -9.06
N THR A 347 11.74 -23.23 -9.38
CA THR A 347 11.49 -23.69 -10.74
C THR A 347 10.00 -23.79 -11.04
N THR A 348 9.68 -24.17 -12.27
CA THR A 348 8.29 -24.34 -12.74
C THR A 348 7.46 -25.18 -11.76
N GLY A 349 6.30 -24.66 -11.37
CA GLY A 349 5.34 -25.31 -10.48
C GLY A 349 5.55 -25.02 -8.99
N CYS A 350 6.67 -24.44 -8.56
CA CYS A 350 6.90 -24.15 -7.14
C CYS A 350 5.95 -23.09 -6.58
N TYR A 351 5.70 -22.00 -7.31
CA TYR A 351 4.80 -20.93 -6.87
C TYR A 351 3.32 -21.37 -6.78
N PRO A 352 2.74 -22.01 -7.81
CA PRO A 352 1.40 -22.58 -7.70
C PRO A 352 1.26 -23.57 -6.54
N GLU A 353 2.25 -24.42 -6.31
CA GLU A 353 2.24 -25.35 -5.18
C GLU A 353 2.30 -24.62 -3.84
N ALA A 354 3.13 -23.57 -3.72
CA ALA A 354 3.17 -22.74 -2.53
C ALA A 354 1.81 -22.07 -2.24
N VAL A 355 1.17 -21.49 -3.27
CA VAL A 355 -0.20 -20.94 -3.14
C VAL A 355 -1.17 -22.03 -2.66
N ASN A 356 -1.12 -23.23 -3.25
CA ASN A 356 -2.00 -24.35 -2.87
C ASN A 356 -1.78 -24.82 -1.42
N LEU A 357 -0.52 -24.92 -0.98
CA LEU A 357 -0.17 -25.34 0.38
C LEU A 357 -0.66 -24.33 1.42
N VAL A 358 -0.55 -23.03 1.13
CA VAL A 358 -1.06 -21.97 2.01
C VAL A 358 -2.60 -21.92 1.98
N ALA A 359 -3.19 -21.93 0.78
CA ALA A 359 -4.64 -21.87 0.60
C ALA A 359 -5.37 -23.05 1.25
N SER A 360 -4.79 -24.27 1.18
CA SER A 360 -5.37 -25.47 1.80
C SER A 360 -5.14 -25.56 3.31
N GLY A 361 -4.36 -24.64 3.90
CA GLY A 361 -4.02 -24.67 5.32
C GLY A 361 -3.03 -25.77 5.70
N LYS A 362 -2.35 -26.40 4.74
CA LYS A 362 -1.27 -27.36 5.04
C LYS A 362 0.00 -26.67 5.52
N VAL A 363 0.21 -25.43 5.12
CA VAL A 363 1.29 -24.55 5.61
C VAL A 363 0.68 -23.24 6.07
N HIS A 364 1.02 -22.79 7.28
CA HIS A 364 0.47 -21.57 7.88
C HIS A 364 1.56 -20.50 8.06
N PRO A 365 2.07 -19.90 6.97
CA PRO A 365 3.28 -19.09 7.03
C PRO A 365 3.08 -17.80 7.83
N ARG A 366 1.84 -17.28 7.95
CA ARG A 366 1.52 -16.08 8.75
C ARG A 366 1.91 -16.21 10.22
N LYS A 367 1.99 -17.43 10.77
CA LYS A 367 2.49 -17.65 12.15
C LYS A 367 3.97 -17.28 12.32
N LEU A 368 4.72 -17.11 11.23
CA LEU A 368 6.12 -16.66 11.26
C LEU A 368 6.24 -15.15 11.50
N ILE A 369 5.17 -14.39 11.25
CA ILE A 369 5.20 -12.93 11.37
C ILE A 369 5.25 -12.54 12.83
N THR A 370 6.43 -12.06 13.26
CA THR A 370 6.63 -11.57 14.62
C THR A 370 6.50 -10.06 14.72
N HIS A 371 6.76 -9.33 13.63
CA HIS A 371 6.66 -7.87 13.62
C HIS A 371 5.97 -7.37 12.35
N ARG A 372 5.17 -6.31 12.51
CA ARG A 372 4.44 -5.60 11.46
C ARG A 372 4.77 -4.13 11.55
N TYR A 373 5.17 -3.55 10.42
CA TYR A 373 5.53 -2.14 10.31
C TYR A 373 4.73 -1.47 9.20
N LYS A 374 4.50 -0.17 9.34
CA LYS A 374 4.03 0.69 8.26
C LYS A 374 5.19 1.04 7.32
N PHE A 375 4.85 1.54 6.14
CA PHE A 375 5.83 1.93 5.15
C PHE A 375 6.83 2.96 5.69
N GLU A 376 6.36 3.96 6.43
CA GLU A 376 7.18 5.03 7.01
C GLU A 376 8.18 4.51 8.06
N GLU A 377 7.93 3.32 8.61
CA GLU A 377 8.75 2.67 9.63
C GLU A 377 9.76 1.68 9.00
N ALA A 378 9.89 1.64 7.66
CA ALA A 378 10.75 0.69 6.96
C ALA A 378 12.20 0.68 7.46
N VAL A 379 12.78 1.83 7.82
CA VAL A 379 14.15 1.88 8.37
C VAL A 379 14.26 1.09 9.68
N GLU A 380 13.28 1.23 10.58
CA GLU A 380 13.24 0.49 11.83
C GLU A 380 13.03 -1.00 11.60
N ALA A 381 12.12 -1.36 10.68
CA ALA A 381 11.87 -2.74 10.29
C ALA A 381 13.17 -3.44 9.82
N PHE A 382 13.97 -2.76 9.00
CA PHE A 382 15.27 -3.27 8.55
C PHE A 382 16.29 -3.39 9.70
N GLU A 383 16.33 -2.43 10.62
CA GLU A 383 17.17 -2.51 11.82
C GLU A 383 16.80 -3.71 12.72
N VAL A 384 15.50 -4.01 12.87
CA VAL A 384 15.05 -5.18 13.65
C VAL A 384 15.52 -6.49 13.02
N VAL A 385 15.35 -6.66 11.71
CA VAL A 385 15.86 -7.86 11.01
C VAL A 385 17.38 -7.96 11.13
N ARG A 386 18.09 -6.83 11.02
CA ARG A 386 19.55 -6.76 11.16
C ARG A 386 20.05 -7.20 12.52
N GLN A 387 19.35 -6.84 13.59
CA GLN A 387 19.71 -7.24 14.96
C GLN A 387 19.60 -8.76 15.16
N ALA A 388 18.78 -9.44 14.35
CA ALA A 388 18.64 -10.89 14.32
C ALA A 388 18.42 -11.51 15.71
N LYS A 389 17.66 -10.82 16.57
CA LYS A 389 17.27 -11.31 17.90
C LYS A 389 16.54 -12.65 17.76
N GLU A 390 16.65 -13.49 18.79
CA GLU A 390 16.12 -14.86 18.71
C GLU A 390 14.61 -14.92 18.45
N ASP A 391 13.85 -13.96 18.98
CA ASP A 391 12.39 -13.80 18.85
C ASP A 391 11.95 -13.18 17.51
N THR A 392 12.88 -12.81 16.64
CA THR A 392 12.59 -12.22 15.33
C THR A 392 12.68 -13.29 14.24
N LEU A 393 11.53 -13.72 13.72
CA LEU A 393 11.44 -14.68 12.62
C LEU A 393 11.14 -13.98 11.30
N LYS A 394 9.95 -13.39 11.18
CA LYS A 394 9.53 -12.68 9.97
C LYS A 394 9.01 -11.29 10.27
N VAL A 395 9.51 -10.33 9.52
CA VAL A 395 9.09 -8.93 9.57
C VAL A 395 8.42 -8.60 8.24
N VAL A 396 7.27 -7.96 8.33
CA VAL A 396 6.49 -7.54 7.16
C VAL A 396 6.23 -6.04 7.24
N ILE A 397 6.30 -5.36 6.10
CA ILE A 397 6.01 -3.95 5.95
C ILE A 397 4.73 -3.82 5.12
N GLN A 398 3.72 -3.17 5.68
CA GLN A 398 2.55 -2.75 4.92
C GLN A 398 3.00 -1.66 3.94
N ALA A 399 2.67 -1.83 2.66
CA ALA A 399 3.05 -0.86 1.63
C ALA A 399 2.41 0.51 1.87
N ALA A 400 2.88 1.52 1.14
CA ALA A 400 2.45 2.91 1.23
C ALA A 400 0.96 3.08 0.85
N ASN A 401 0.07 2.77 1.78
CA ASN A 401 -1.37 2.93 1.68
C ASN A 401 -1.78 4.25 2.34
N MET A 402 -2.14 5.26 1.56
CA MET A 402 -2.78 6.46 2.11
C MET A 402 -4.30 6.32 2.21
N VAL A 403 -4.76 5.36 3.00
CA VAL A 403 -6.17 5.33 3.46
C VAL A 403 -6.39 6.46 4.49
N LEU A 404 -7.65 6.91 4.67
CA LEU A 404 -8.06 7.94 5.62
C LEU A 404 -7.28 7.85 6.95
N PRO A 405 -6.77 8.97 7.48
CA PRO A 405 -5.97 8.97 8.70
C PRO A 405 -6.81 8.46 9.85
N SER A 406 -6.20 7.67 10.74
CA SER A 406 -6.86 7.23 11.97
C SER A 406 -7.27 8.44 12.81
N HIS A 407 -8.38 8.32 13.53
CA HIS A 407 -8.81 9.36 14.46
C HIS A 407 -7.67 9.64 15.48
N PRO A 408 -7.29 10.90 15.75
CA PRO A 408 -6.11 11.22 16.55
C PRO A 408 -6.24 10.77 18.02
N ASN A 409 -7.45 10.81 18.57
CA ASN A 409 -7.74 10.27 19.91
C ASN A 409 -9.22 9.83 20.03
N PRO A 410 -9.59 8.62 19.56
CA PRO A 410 -11.00 8.20 19.51
C PRO A 410 -11.63 7.98 20.89
N ALA A 411 -10.81 7.87 21.95
CA ALA A 411 -11.26 7.72 23.32
C ALA A 411 -11.52 9.06 24.03
N ALA A 412 -11.24 10.20 23.38
CA ALA A 412 -11.50 11.50 23.96
C ALA A 412 -13.01 11.76 24.15
N PRO A 413 -13.39 12.66 25.07
CA PRO A 413 -14.78 13.04 25.22
C PRO A 413 -15.36 13.58 23.91
N VAL A 414 -16.56 13.14 23.54
CA VAL A 414 -17.18 13.41 22.24
C VAL A 414 -17.20 14.89 21.84
N ALA A 415 -17.39 15.81 22.79
CA ALA A 415 -17.41 17.25 22.51
C ALA A 415 -16.08 17.76 21.92
N SER A 416 -14.95 17.19 22.35
CA SER A 416 -13.63 17.55 21.83
C SER A 416 -13.43 17.14 20.36
N HIS A 417 -14.21 16.18 19.86
CA HIS A 417 -14.14 15.77 18.45
C HIS A 417 -14.74 16.83 17.52
N PHE A 418 -15.46 17.82 18.05
CA PHE A 418 -16.05 18.94 17.30
C PHE A 418 -15.20 20.22 17.39
N ASP A 419 -14.09 20.19 18.15
CA ASP A 419 -13.19 21.33 18.29
C ASP A 419 -12.43 21.58 16.99
N LEU A 420 -12.48 22.83 16.52
CA LEU A 420 -11.79 23.31 15.33
C LEU A 420 -10.75 24.40 15.67
N ALA A 421 -10.36 24.53 16.94
CA ALA A 421 -9.30 25.43 17.34
C ALA A 421 -8.02 25.19 16.52
N GLY A 422 -7.45 26.28 15.99
CA GLY A 422 -6.26 26.24 15.14
C GLY A 422 -6.50 25.77 13.70
N LYS A 423 -7.75 25.44 13.33
CA LYS A 423 -8.13 25.12 11.95
C LYS A 423 -8.47 26.38 11.16
N THR A 424 -8.28 26.31 9.84
CA THR A 424 -8.69 27.37 8.92
C THR A 424 -9.71 26.85 7.92
N ALA A 425 -10.80 27.59 7.77
CA ALA A 425 -11.91 27.26 6.90
C ALA A 425 -12.20 28.35 5.87
N ILE A 426 -12.66 27.96 4.68
CA ILE A 426 -13.18 28.88 3.66
C ILE A 426 -14.61 28.48 3.31
N VAL A 427 -15.54 29.44 3.30
CA VAL A 427 -16.96 29.22 2.96
C VAL A 427 -17.37 30.11 1.81
N THR A 428 -17.76 29.51 0.68
CA THR A 428 -18.26 30.27 -0.47
C THR A 428 -19.72 30.68 -0.29
N GLY A 429 -20.05 31.93 -0.66
CA GLY A 429 -21.39 32.48 -0.41
C GLY A 429 -21.71 32.60 1.08
N GLY A 430 -20.72 32.98 1.89
CA GLY A 430 -20.78 32.96 3.36
C GLY A 430 -21.41 34.19 4.02
N THR A 431 -21.97 35.13 3.25
CA THR A 431 -22.56 36.38 3.79
C THR A 431 -24.04 36.27 4.14
N ARG A 432 -24.73 35.20 3.73
CA ARG A 432 -26.18 35.02 4.00
C ARG A 432 -26.60 33.55 4.02
N GLY A 433 -27.81 33.30 4.54
CA GLY A 433 -28.48 32.01 4.49
C GLY A 433 -27.63 30.86 5.06
N ILE A 434 -27.58 29.73 4.34
CA ILE A 434 -26.87 28.52 4.77
C ILE A 434 -25.37 28.77 4.92
N GLY A 435 -24.76 29.53 4.00
CA GLY A 435 -23.33 29.82 4.04
C GLY A 435 -22.93 30.64 5.27
N LEU A 436 -23.77 31.60 5.66
CA LEU A 436 -23.58 32.39 6.88
C LEU A 436 -23.58 31.49 8.12
N GLU A 437 -24.55 30.59 8.24
CA GLU A 437 -24.66 29.74 9.42
C GLU A 437 -23.62 28.62 9.44
N ALA A 438 -23.19 28.11 8.27
CA ALA A 438 -22.03 27.23 8.18
C ALA A 438 -20.76 27.95 8.67
N ALA A 439 -20.52 29.19 8.21
CA ALA A 439 -19.38 30.00 8.67
C ALA A 439 -19.47 30.30 10.18
N ARG A 440 -20.67 30.58 10.70
CA ARG A 440 -20.91 30.79 12.13
C ARG A 440 -20.58 29.56 12.95
N GLY A 441 -21.07 28.38 12.57
CA GLY A 441 -20.79 27.14 13.28
C GLY A 441 -19.28 26.82 13.33
N LEU A 442 -18.58 27.02 12.21
CA LEU A 442 -17.13 26.81 12.14
C LEU A 442 -16.36 27.80 13.05
N ALA A 443 -16.79 29.06 13.08
CA ALA A 443 -16.20 30.08 13.96
C ALA A 443 -16.50 29.81 15.45
N GLU A 444 -17.74 29.46 15.79
CA GLU A 444 -18.16 29.05 17.16
C GLU A 444 -17.38 27.82 17.65
N ALA A 445 -17.02 26.90 16.74
CA ALA A 445 -16.17 25.74 17.02
C ALA A 445 -14.66 26.08 17.07
N GLY A 446 -14.25 27.33 16.84
CA GLY A 446 -12.86 27.79 17.02
C GLY A 446 -12.03 27.91 15.74
N ALA A 447 -12.59 27.67 14.56
CA ALA A 447 -11.87 27.85 13.30
C ALA A 447 -11.70 29.33 12.95
N LYS A 448 -10.58 29.68 12.31
CA LYS A 448 -10.46 30.93 11.55
C LYS A 448 -11.23 30.77 10.24
N VAL A 449 -11.98 31.78 9.80
CA VAL A 449 -12.90 31.62 8.66
C VAL A 449 -12.71 32.72 7.63
N ALA A 450 -12.55 32.33 6.36
CA ALA A 450 -12.75 33.24 5.24
C ALA A 450 -14.13 33.01 4.64
N ILE A 451 -14.91 34.07 4.46
CA ILE A 451 -16.18 34.01 3.75
C ILE A 451 -16.05 34.70 2.39
N THR A 452 -16.72 34.17 1.36
CA THR A 452 -16.77 34.84 0.06
C THR A 452 -18.16 35.33 -0.31
N TYR A 453 -18.22 36.38 -1.12
CA TYR A 453 -19.45 36.95 -1.65
C TYR A 453 -19.25 37.41 -3.11
N THR A 454 -20.33 37.49 -3.88
CA THR A 454 -20.28 38.00 -5.26
C THR A 454 -20.92 39.38 -5.38
N SER A 455 -22.14 39.55 -4.85
CA SER A 455 -22.97 40.75 -5.04
C SER A 455 -23.27 41.53 -3.77
N THR A 456 -22.95 41.01 -2.57
CA THR A 456 -23.10 41.75 -1.31
C THR A 456 -22.22 43.01 -1.33
N PRO A 457 -22.72 44.18 -0.88
CA PRO A 457 -21.88 45.36 -0.73
C PRO A 457 -20.67 45.08 0.19
N PRO A 458 -19.45 45.54 -0.14
CA PRO A 458 -18.26 45.22 0.64
C PRO A 458 -18.38 45.57 2.13
N GLU A 459 -18.96 46.71 2.46
CA GLU A 459 -19.18 47.15 3.84
C GLU A 459 -20.10 46.22 4.64
N GLU A 460 -21.13 45.65 3.99
CA GLU A 460 -22.02 44.67 4.62
C GLU A 460 -21.33 43.32 4.81
N ALA A 461 -20.50 42.91 3.84
CA ALA A 461 -19.72 41.68 3.94
C ALA A 461 -18.68 41.77 5.07
N ASP A 462 -18.02 42.91 5.22
CA ASP A 462 -17.08 43.18 6.31
C ASP A 462 -17.80 43.25 7.67
N ALA A 463 -18.97 43.88 7.74
CA ALA A 463 -19.81 43.87 8.95
C ALA A 463 -20.24 42.45 9.34
N THR A 464 -20.55 41.61 8.34
CA THR A 464 -20.88 40.19 8.56
C THR A 464 -19.68 39.41 9.11
N ALA A 465 -18.49 39.60 8.54
CA ALA A 465 -17.26 39.00 9.04
C ALA A 465 -16.97 39.43 10.49
N ALA A 466 -17.12 40.72 10.82
CA ALA A 466 -16.94 41.23 12.17
C ALA A 466 -17.96 40.63 13.16
N ALA A 467 -19.22 40.46 12.76
CA ALA A 467 -20.25 39.83 13.58
C ALA A 467 -19.93 38.34 13.85
N LEU A 468 -19.49 37.61 12.82
CA LEU A 468 -19.07 36.21 12.95
C LEU A 468 -17.87 36.05 13.88
N SER A 469 -16.85 36.91 13.74
CA SER A 469 -15.69 36.94 14.63
C SER A 469 -16.12 37.15 16.08
N LYS A 470 -17.02 38.10 16.33
CA LYS A 470 -17.56 38.35 17.67
C LYS A 470 -18.31 37.15 18.25
N SER A 471 -19.16 36.48 17.46
CA SER A 471 -19.89 35.29 17.92
C SER A 471 -19.00 34.05 18.07
N GLY A 472 -17.90 33.98 17.32
CA GLY A 472 -16.90 32.90 17.39
C GLY A 472 -15.80 33.16 18.40
N ASN A 473 -16.08 33.85 19.51
CA ASN A 473 -15.11 34.15 20.58
C ASN A 473 -13.83 34.87 20.10
N GLY A 474 -13.94 35.72 19.09
CA GLY A 474 -12.83 36.55 18.60
C GLY A 474 -11.90 35.87 17.60
N VAL A 475 -12.26 34.70 17.06
CA VAL A 475 -11.51 34.09 15.94
C VAL A 475 -11.44 35.03 14.74
N LEU A 476 -10.35 34.94 13.97
CA LEU A 476 -10.18 35.75 12.77
C LEU A 476 -11.22 35.35 11.71
N VAL A 477 -12.04 36.32 11.28
CA VAL A 477 -12.96 36.15 10.15
C VAL A 477 -12.75 37.29 9.15
N LYS A 478 -12.65 36.97 7.86
CA LYS A 478 -12.44 37.96 6.80
C LYS A 478 -13.30 37.67 5.55
N ALA A 479 -13.82 38.72 4.92
CA ALA A 479 -14.62 38.63 3.71
C ALA A 479 -13.79 38.86 2.44
N TYR A 480 -14.12 38.13 1.37
CA TYR A 480 -13.48 38.23 0.07
C TYR A 480 -14.53 38.30 -1.04
N LYS A 481 -14.40 39.27 -1.96
CA LYS A 481 -15.20 39.28 -3.18
C LYS A 481 -14.70 38.18 -4.13
N CYS A 482 -15.58 37.30 -4.58
CA CYS A 482 -15.25 36.19 -5.46
C CYS A 482 -16.46 35.85 -6.35
N ASN A 483 -16.24 35.78 -7.66
CA ASN A 483 -17.19 35.20 -8.59
C ASN A 483 -16.84 33.72 -8.83
N VAL A 484 -17.61 32.80 -8.25
CA VAL A 484 -17.34 31.35 -8.36
C VAL A 484 -17.41 30.82 -9.80
N LYS A 485 -18.03 31.58 -10.73
CA LYS A 485 -18.04 31.22 -12.16
C LYS A 485 -16.66 31.34 -12.81
N VAL A 486 -15.75 32.12 -12.22
CA VAL A 486 -14.43 32.40 -12.80
C VAL A 486 -13.36 31.61 -12.03
N ARG A 487 -12.87 30.52 -12.65
CA ARG A 487 -11.88 29.62 -12.05
C ARG A 487 -10.65 30.33 -11.48
N SER A 488 -10.08 31.27 -12.23
CA SER A 488 -8.88 32.00 -11.81
C SER A 488 -9.12 32.91 -10.61
N GLU A 489 -10.30 33.51 -10.50
CA GLU A 489 -10.68 34.29 -9.31
C GLU A 489 -10.84 33.40 -8.09
N VAL A 490 -11.46 32.23 -8.25
CA VAL A 490 -11.59 31.24 -7.16
C VAL A 490 -10.21 30.81 -6.68
N GLU A 491 -9.31 30.43 -7.58
CA GLU A 491 -7.94 30.04 -7.23
C GLU A 491 -7.20 31.17 -6.50
N ALA A 492 -7.30 32.41 -6.98
CA ALA A 492 -6.66 33.57 -6.35
C ALA A 492 -7.21 33.86 -4.94
N VAL A 493 -8.53 33.79 -4.75
CA VAL A 493 -9.17 34.03 -3.46
C VAL A 493 -8.85 32.92 -2.46
N ILE A 494 -8.86 31.65 -2.88
CA ILE A 494 -8.48 30.53 -2.01
C ILE A 494 -7.03 30.69 -1.55
N GLU A 495 -6.10 31.06 -2.43
CA GLU A 495 -4.70 31.27 -2.08
C GLU A 495 -4.53 32.46 -1.12
N ALA A 496 -5.20 33.58 -1.41
CA ALA A 496 -5.16 34.78 -0.57
C ALA A 496 -5.73 34.50 0.83
N ALA A 497 -6.88 33.84 0.93
CA ALA A 497 -7.50 33.46 2.20
C ALA A 497 -6.62 32.48 2.99
N THR A 498 -6.05 31.48 2.32
CA THR A 498 -5.11 30.52 2.93
C THR A 498 -3.91 31.24 3.56
N LYS A 499 -3.36 32.24 2.86
CA LYS A 499 -2.24 33.05 3.34
C LYS A 499 -2.63 33.98 4.48
N GLU A 500 -3.66 34.79 4.29
CA GLU A 500 -4.01 35.91 5.17
C GLU A 500 -4.78 35.48 6.42
N VAL A 501 -5.68 34.50 6.29
CA VAL A 501 -6.47 33.98 7.42
C VAL A 501 -5.76 32.80 8.06
N GLY A 502 -5.24 31.90 7.22
CA GLY A 502 -4.63 30.65 7.66
C GLY A 502 -3.15 30.71 8.00
N GLY A 503 -2.44 31.79 7.63
CA GLY A 503 -0.99 31.86 7.77
C GLY A 503 -0.25 30.87 6.85
N GLY A 504 -0.85 30.52 5.71
CA GLY A 504 -0.32 29.52 4.77
C GLY A 504 -0.92 28.13 4.93
N LYS A 505 -1.94 27.96 5.80
CA LYS A 505 -2.62 26.68 6.05
C LYS A 505 -4.12 26.76 5.78
N LEU A 506 -4.66 25.73 5.13
CA LEU A 506 -6.09 25.49 4.94
C LEU A 506 -6.42 24.08 5.43
N ASP A 507 -7.50 23.93 6.18
CA ASP A 507 -7.98 22.63 6.65
C ASP A 507 -9.36 22.28 6.07
N ILE A 508 -10.23 23.28 5.89
CA ILE A 508 -11.65 23.07 5.58
C ILE A 508 -12.08 23.98 4.42
N VAL A 509 -12.85 23.44 3.48
CA VAL A 509 -13.57 24.25 2.49
C VAL A 509 -15.03 23.83 2.40
N VAL A 510 -15.92 24.82 2.40
CA VAL A 510 -17.35 24.64 2.18
C VAL A 510 -17.72 25.29 0.85
N ALA A 511 -17.96 24.45 -0.16
CA ALA A 511 -18.46 24.85 -1.47
C ALA A 511 -19.99 25.01 -1.39
N ASN A 512 -20.43 26.18 -0.92
CA ASN A 512 -21.82 26.48 -0.61
C ASN A 512 -22.51 27.41 -1.63
N ALA A 513 -21.77 28.22 -2.39
CA ALA A 513 -22.37 29.14 -3.35
C ALA A 513 -23.35 28.43 -4.30
N GLY A 514 -24.53 29.02 -4.49
CA GLY A 514 -25.57 28.42 -5.32
C GLY A 514 -26.71 29.38 -5.64
N ILE A 515 -27.38 29.11 -6.75
CA ILE A 515 -28.60 29.79 -7.21
C ILE A 515 -29.68 28.75 -7.52
N ALA A 516 -30.93 29.19 -7.55
CA ALA A 516 -32.09 28.39 -7.93
C ALA A 516 -33.04 29.25 -8.76
N ASP A 517 -33.67 28.64 -9.76
CA ASP A 517 -34.65 29.26 -10.64
C ASP A 517 -35.89 28.37 -10.70
N HIS A 518 -37.06 28.98 -10.90
CA HIS A 518 -38.30 28.28 -11.18
C HIS A 518 -38.72 28.58 -12.63
N ILE A 519 -38.21 27.77 -13.56
CA ILE A 519 -38.50 27.93 -14.99
C ILE A 519 -38.90 26.56 -15.57
N PRO A 520 -40.06 26.44 -16.24
CA PRO A 520 -40.43 25.24 -16.98
C PRO A 520 -39.34 24.83 -17.97
N ALA A 521 -39.05 23.54 -18.07
CA ALA A 521 -37.94 23.06 -18.91
C ALA A 521 -38.10 23.43 -20.40
N ILE A 522 -39.33 23.54 -20.90
CA ILE A 522 -39.62 23.95 -22.29
C ILE A 522 -39.34 25.43 -22.56
N ASP A 523 -39.35 26.25 -21.52
CA ASP A 523 -39.17 27.71 -21.60
C ASP A 523 -37.82 28.17 -21.06
N TYR A 524 -36.91 27.24 -20.73
CA TYR A 524 -35.68 27.55 -20.00
C TYR A 524 -34.67 28.26 -20.92
N PRO A 525 -34.33 29.54 -20.67
CA PRO A 525 -33.36 30.26 -21.50
C PRO A 525 -31.96 29.65 -21.38
N GLU A 526 -31.25 29.54 -22.51
CA GLU A 526 -29.93 28.92 -22.56
C GLU A 526 -28.91 29.60 -21.63
N ASP A 527 -28.90 30.93 -21.59
CA ASP A 527 -28.02 31.73 -20.75
C ASP A 527 -28.27 31.47 -19.25
N ARG A 528 -29.54 31.39 -18.84
CA ARG A 528 -29.92 31.03 -17.47
C ARG A 528 -29.56 29.59 -17.13
N PHE A 529 -29.70 28.67 -18.07
CA PHE A 529 -29.34 27.27 -17.87
C PHE A 529 -27.83 27.11 -17.66
N ARG A 530 -27.03 27.80 -18.48
CA ARG A 530 -25.57 27.84 -18.34
C ARG A 530 -25.17 28.49 -17.02
N GLU A 531 -25.78 29.62 -16.65
CA GLU A 531 -25.49 30.29 -15.38
C GLU A 531 -25.80 29.41 -14.16
N MET A 532 -26.90 28.65 -14.20
CA MET A 532 -27.24 27.66 -13.17
C MET A 532 -26.10 26.64 -12.96
N LEU A 533 -25.59 26.07 -14.05
CA LEU A 533 -24.50 25.08 -14.00
C LEU A 533 -23.16 25.73 -13.64
N ASP A 534 -22.88 26.93 -14.14
CA ASP A 534 -21.65 27.65 -13.85
C ASP A 534 -21.50 27.99 -12.38
N VAL A 535 -22.61 28.35 -11.70
CA VAL A 535 -22.59 28.61 -10.26
C VAL A 535 -22.63 27.30 -9.47
N ASN A 536 -23.65 26.46 -9.69
CA ASN A 536 -23.94 25.33 -8.80
C ASN A 536 -22.98 24.16 -8.97
N PHE A 537 -22.47 23.94 -10.19
CA PHE A 537 -21.63 22.79 -10.51
C PHE A 537 -20.18 23.22 -10.77
N HIS A 538 -19.92 24.07 -11.77
CA HIS A 538 -18.56 24.51 -12.07
C HIS A 538 -17.94 25.27 -10.90
N GLY A 539 -18.66 26.23 -10.31
CA GLY A 539 -18.18 27.00 -9.17
C GLY A 539 -17.88 26.13 -7.94
N ALA A 540 -18.71 25.11 -7.69
CA ALA A 540 -18.45 24.13 -6.65
C ALA A 540 -17.16 23.34 -6.93
N PHE A 541 -16.99 22.85 -8.16
CA PHE A 541 -15.80 22.11 -8.58
C PHE A 541 -14.52 22.96 -8.53
N TRP A 542 -14.55 24.20 -9.03
CA TRP A 542 -13.40 25.12 -8.97
C TRP A 542 -12.98 25.40 -7.53
N THR A 543 -13.96 25.59 -6.64
CA THR A 543 -13.71 25.78 -5.21
C THR A 543 -13.01 24.56 -4.60
N ALA A 544 -13.57 23.36 -4.84
CA ALA A 544 -13.00 22.12 -4.33
C ALA A 544 -11.62 21.83 -4.91
N GLN A 545 -11.42 22.04 -6.20
CA GLN A 545 -10.15 21.83 -6.89
C GLN A 545 -9.06 22.79 -6.38
N ALA A 546 -9.39 24.07 -6.20
CA ALA A 546 -8.45 25.05 -5.66
C ALA A 546 -8.01 24.67 -4.23
N ALA A 547 -8.94 24.26 -3.37
CA ALA A 547 -8.60 23.77 -2.02
C ALA A 547 -7.80 22.46 -2.05
N ALA A 548 -8.16 21.51 -2.92
CA ALA A 548 -7.45 20.25 -3.09
C ALA A 548 -5.97 20.46 -3.44
N LYS A 549 -5.67 21.42 -4.34
CA LYS A 549 -4.28 21.81 -4.66
C LYS A 549 -3.53 22.31 -3.42
N VAL A 550 -4.19 23.05 -2.52
CA VAL A 550 -3.58 23.52 -1.26
C VAL A 550 -3.32 22.34 -0.32
N PHE A 551 -4.31 21.47 -0.11
CA PHE A 551 -4.18 20.29 0.76
C PHE A 551 -3.05 19.36 0.29
N GLU A 552 -2.97 19.10 -1.01
CA GLU A 552 -1.93 18.25 -1.58
C GLU A 552 -0.54 18.87 -1.39
N ARG A 553 -0.39 20.20 -1.57
CA ARG A 553 0.87 20.91 -1.29
C ARG A 553 1.26 20.83 0.18
N GLN A 554 0.30 21.00 1.10
CA GLN A 554 0.54 20.88 2.54
C GLN A 554 1.02 19.49 2.94
N LEU A 555 0.37 18.44 2.40
CA LEU A 555 0.76 17.05 2.64
C LEU A 555 2.16 16.77 2.12
N LYS A 556 2.47 17.20 0.88
CA LYS A 556 3.83 17.12 0.29
C LYS A 556 4.87 17.88 1.12
N GLY A 557 4.46 18.96 1.80
CA GLY A 557 5.29 19.76 2.70
C GLY A 557 5.46 19.18 4.11
N GLY A 558 4.96 17.98 4.38
CA GLY A 558 5.11 17.29 5.67
C GLY A 558 4.02 17.61 6.70
N SER A 559 2.90 18.21 6.30
CA SER A 559 1.75 18.36 7.19
C SER A 559 1.08 17.01 7.45
N ASP A 560 0.79 16.73 8.72
CA ASP A 560 0.01 15.60 9.20
C ASP A 560 -1.52 15.79 9.00
N GLY A 561 -1.97 16.99 8.64
CA GLY A 561 -3.37 17.34 8.46
C GLY A 561 -3.89 17.04 7.05
N ARG A 562 -4.97 16.25 6.96
CA ARG A 562 -5.76 16.11 5.72
C ARG A 562 -6.91 17.12 5.66
N GLY A 563 -7.26 17.52 4.44
CA GLY A 563 -8.32 18.49 4.18
C GLY A 563 -9.73 17.92 4.35
N SER A 564 -10.71 18.81 4.53
CA SER A 564 -12.13 18.49 4.52
C SER A 564 -12.87 19.35 3.51
N ILE A 565 -13.48 18.73 2.51
CA ILE A 565 -14.30 19.38 1.48
C ILE A 565 -15.77 19.04 1.75
N ILE A 566 -16.59 20.08 1.88
CA ILE A 566 -18.02 19.95 2.12
C ILE A 566 -18.78 20.68 1.01
N PHE A 567 -19.59 19.97 0.26
CA PHE A 567 -20.48 20.57 -0.74
C PHE A 567 -21.87 20.82 -0.15
N THR A 568 -22.45 21.99 -0.43
CA THR A 568 -23.89 22.22 -0.19
C THR A 568 -24.68 21.83 -1.45
N ALA A 569 -25.27 20.65 -1.41
CA ALA A 569 -26.18 20.13 -2.43
C ALA A 569 -27.63 20.55 -2.12
N SER A 570 -28.60 19.63 -2.23
CA SER A 570 -30.02 19.83 -1.94
C SER A 570 -30.75 18.48 -1.99
N VAL A 571 -31.87 18.33 -1.29
CA VAL A 571 -32.80 17.21 -1.54
C VAL A 571 -33.26 17.12 -2.99
N SER A 572 -33.26 18.24 -3.72
CA SER A 572 -33.51 18.28 -5.16
C SER A 572 -32.52 17.46 -5.99
N ALA A 573 -31.41 17.00 -5.40
CA ALA A 573 -30.48 16.05 -6.00
C ALA A 573 -31.01 14.60 -6.00
N ILE A 574 -31.94 14.28 -5.10
CA ILE A 574 -32.44 12.91 -4.85
C ILE A 574 -33.93 12.75 -5.14
N LEU A 575 -34.68 13.86 -5.25
CA LEU A 575 -36.09 13.85 -5.64
C LEU A 575 -36.43 14.96 -6.63
N VAL A 576 -37.69 14.95 -7.09
CA VAL A 576 -38.27 15.98 -7.92
C VAL A 576 -39.21 16.85 -7.08
N ASN A 577 -39.02 18.16 -7.10
CA ASN A 577 -39.87 19.09 -6.36
C ASN A 577 -41.17 19.30 -7.13
N VAL A 578 -42.31 19.10 -6.48
CA VAL A 578 -43.65 19.35 -7.05
C VAL A 578 -44.36 20.36 -6.15
N PRO A 579 -45.07 21.37 -6.71
CA PRO A 579 -45.30 21.66 -8.13
C PRO A 579 -44.16 22.45 -8.81
N GLN A 580 -43.01 22.61 -8.15
CA GLN A 580 -41.92 23.49 -8.60
C GLN A 580 -41.16 22.94 -9.82
N ARG A 581 -41.38 23.53 -11.00
CA ARG A 581 -40.61 23.24 -12.21
C ARG A 581 -39.21 23.86 -12.15
N GLN A 582 -38.17 23.03 -11.97
CA GLN A 582 -36.79 23.48 -11.81
C GLN A 582 -35.75 22.42 -12.24
N ALA A 583 -35.94 21.81 -13.42
CA ALA A 583 -35.13 20.67 -13.88
C ALA A 583 -33.61 20.96 -13.88
N ALA A 584 -33.19 22.15 -14.30
CA ALA A 584 -31.78 22.56 -14.32
C ALA A 584 -31.15 22.60 -12.92
N TYR A 585 -31.90 23.12 -11.93
CA TYR A 585 -31.45 23.15 -10.54
C TYR A 585 -31.27 21.74 -9.99
N ASN A 586 -32.29 20.88 -10.13
CA ASN A 586 -32.23 19.49 -9.66
C ASN A 586 -31.06 18.73 -10.29
N ALA A 587 -30.88 18.85 -11.60
CA ALA A 587 -29.75 18.26 -12.31
C ALA A 587 -28.40 18.78 -11.80
N SER A 588 -28.27 20.10 -11.58
CA SER A 588 -27.02 20.68 -11.06
C SER A 588 -26.66 20.15 -9.66
N LYS A 589 -27.66 19.96 -8.79
CA LYS A 589 -27.45 19.44 -7.43
C LYS A 589 -27.19 17.94 -7.42
N ALA A 590 -27.84 17.17 -8.29
CA ALA A 590 -27.52 15.76 -8.51
C ALA A 590 -26.08 15.58 -9.01
N ALA A 591 -25.63 16.43 -9.93
CA ALA A 591 -24.26 16.43 -10.41
C ALA A 591 -23.25 16.71 -9.29
N VAL A 592 -23.54 17.64 -8.37
CA VAL A 592 -22.68 17.91 -7.20
C VAL A 592 -22.59 16.72 -6.25
N VAL A 593 -23.70 16.03 -5.97
CA VAL A 593 -23.69 14.83 -5.10
C VAL A 593 -22.86 13.72 -5.73
N HIS A 594 -22.99 13.50 -7.03
CA HIS A 594 -22.20 12.48 -7.72
C HIS A 594 -20.72 12.87 -7.80
N LEU A 595 -20.42 14.14 -8.08
CA LEU A 595 -19.07 14.69 -8.07
C LEU A 595 -18.39 14.44 -6.72
N ALA A 596 -19.07 14.74 -5.60
CA ALA A 596 -18.51 14.50 -4.28
C ALA A 596 -18.14 13.03 -4.03
N LYS A 597 -18.93 12.08 -4.54
CA LYS A 597 -18.61 10.64 -4.46
C LYS A 597 -17.35 10.30 -5.25
N SER A 598 -17.23 10.75 -6.49
CA SER A 598 -16.03 10.50 -7.31
C SER A 598 -14.78 11.09 -6.64
N LEU A 599 -14.86 12.35 -6.22
CA LEU A 599 -13.76 13.04 -5.56
C LEU A 599 -13.37 12.42 -4.22
N SER A 600 -14.32 11.81 -3.49
CA SER A 600 -14.02 11.11 -2.24
C SER A 600 -13.10 9.89 -2.42
N VAL A 601 -13.12 9.28 -3.62
CA VAL A 601 -12.25 8.17 -4.00
C VAL A 601 -10.94 8.72 -4.57
N GLU A 602 -11.02 9.68 -5.49
CA GLU A 602 -9.84 10.26 -6.14
C GLU A 602 -8.90 10.96 -5.16
N TRP A 603 -9.44 11.59 -4.11
CA TRP A 603 -8.67 12.43 -3.20
C TRP A 603 -8.55 11.85 -1.79
N VAL A 604 -8.93 10.58 -1.58
CA VAL A 604 -8.90 9.90 -0.27
C VAL A 604 -7.54 10.05 0.44
N ASP A 605 -6.48 10.10 -0.36
CA ASP A 605 -5.07 10.25 0.02
C ASP A 605 -4.77 11.56 0.79
N PHE A 606 -5.52 12.64 0.56
CA PHE A 606 -5.23 13.95 1.16
C PHE A 606 -6.46 14.75 1.63
N ALA A 607 -7.67 14.31 1.32
CA ALA A 607 -8.90 14.98 1.74
C ALA A 607 -10.08 14.02 1.93
N ARG A 608 -11.01 14.40 2.82
CA ARG A 608 -12.37 13.86 2.86
C ARG A 608 -13.30 14.75 2.04
N VAL A 609 -14.26 14.15 1.36
CA VAL A 609 -15.23 14.89 0.53
C VAL A 609 -16.64 14.41 0.86
N ASN A 610 -17.50 15.30 1.35
CA ASN A 610 -18.87 14.98 1.73
C ASN A 610 -19.86 16.05 1.24
N CYS A 611 -21.15 15.72 1.28
CA CYS A 611 -22.25 16.63 0.96
C CYS A 611 -23.18 16.82 2.15
N VAL A 612 -23.74 18.03 2.25
CA VAL A 612 -24.99 18.31 2.95
C VAL A 612 -26.06 18.58 1.90
N SER A 613 -27.21 17.91 1.98
CA SER A 613 -28.38 18.08 1.12
C SER A 613 -29.58 18.57 1.93
N PRO A 614 -29.75 19.89 2.08
CA PRO A 614 -30.85 20.46 2.84
C PRO A 614 -32.19 20.36 2.09
N GLY A 615 -33.28 20.25 2.85
CA GLY A 615 -34.66 20.38 2.40
C GLY A 615 -35.08 21.84 2.22
N PHE A 616 -36.33 22.17 2.55
CA PHE A 616 -36.79 23.56 2.53
C PHE A 616 -36.30 24.33 3.76
N ILE A 617 -35.36 25.25 3.54
CA ILE A 617 -34.72 26.07 4.56
C ILE A 617 -35.23 27.51 4.48
N ALA A 618 -35.63 28.09 5.61
CA ALA A 618 -36.14 29.46 5.72
C ALA A 618 -35.04 30.50 5.38
N THR A 619 -34.80 30.71 4.08
CA THR A 619 -33.82 31.66 3.53
C THR A 619 -34.50 32.59 2.53
N ASP A 620 -33.82 33.68 2.16
CA ASP A 620 -34.29 34.61 1.11
C ASP A 620 -34.63 33.91 -0.21
N MET A 621 -34.02 32.76 -0.49
CA MET A 621 -34.28 31.96 -1.68
C MET A 621 -35.71 31.38 -1.70
N LEU A 622 -36.35 31.16 -0.54
CA LEU A 622 -37.73 30.66 -0.46
C LEU A 622 -38.77 31.77 -0.26
N SER A 623 -38.36 32.94 0.26
CA SER A 623 -39.29 34.03 0.57
C SER A 623 -39.86 34.72 -0.69
N VAL A 624 -39.22 34.53 -1.84
CA VAL A 624 -39.65 35.04 -3.15
C VAL A 624 -40.80 34.25 -3.79
N HIS A 625 -41.20 33.09 -3.22
CA HIS A 625 -42.22 32.22 -3.79
C HIS A 625 -43.64 32.46 -3.23
N PRO A 626 -44.71 32.20 -4.03
CA PRO A 626 -46.10 32.39 -3.61
C PRO A 626 -46.44 31.67 -2.29
N GLU A 627 -47.29 32.29 -1.47
CA GLU A 627 -47.72 31.73 -0.17
C GLU A 627 -48.37 30.35 -0.31
N GLU A 628 -49.16 30.13 -1.35
CA GLU A 628 -49.82 28.86 -1.63
C GLU A 628 -48.83 27.72 -1.89
N TRP A 629 -47.70 27.98 -2.54
CA TRP A 629 -46.65 26.97 -2.72
C TRP A 629 -45.93 26.67 -1.42
N ARG A 630 -45.69 27.70 -0.61
CA ARG A 630 -45.12 27.54 0.73
C ARG A 630 -46.03 26.68 1.63
N LYS A 631 -47.36 26.88 1.56
CA LYS A 631 -48.36 26.02 2.24
C LYS A 631 -48.32 24.58 1.71
N GLN A 632 -48.21 24.40 0.40
CA GLN A 632 -48.16 23.07 -0.20
C GLN A 632 -46.87 22.32 0.19
N TRP A 633 -45.70 22.95 0.08
CA TRP A 633 -44.43 22.36 0.53
C TRP A 633 -44.47 22.06 2.02
N PHE A 634 -45.00 22.96 2.84
CA PHE A 634 -45.20 22.73 4.27
C PHE A 634 -46.06 21.50 4.55
N SER A 635 -47.15 21.31 3.80
CA SER A 635 -48.02 20.12 3.96
C SER A 635 -47.33 18.81 3.57
N MET A 636 -46.28 18.87 2.77
CA MET A 636 -45.52 17.71 2.31
C MET A 636 -44.31 17.39 3.19
N ILE A 637 -43.92 18.28 4.11
CA ILE A 637 -42.84 18.02 5.07
C ILE A 637 -43.48 17.32 6.29
N PRO A 638 -43.19 16.03 6.56
CA PRO A 638 -43.74 15.35 7.73
C PRO A 638 -43.43 16.06 9.06
N GLY A 639 -42.27 16.71 9.15
CA GLY A 639 -41.87 17.54 10.30
C GLY A 639 -42.69 18.81 10.51
N GLY A 640 -43.60 19.19 9.59
CA GLY A 640 -44.57 20.26 9.78
C GLY A 640 -43.99 21.65 10.00
N ARG A 641 -42.78 21.92 9.49
CA ARG A 641 -42.15 23.25 9.48
C ARG A 641 -40.99 23.33 8.49
N LEU A 642 -40.61 24.56 8.18
CA LEU A 642 -39.32 24.83 7.53
C LEU A 642 -38.19 24.68 8.55
N CYS A 643 -37.01 24.30 8.05
CA CYS A 643 -35.79 24.29 8.86
C CYS A 643 -35.23 25.72 8.92
N GLU A 644 -34.86 26.18 10.11
CA GLU A 644 -34.11 27.43 10.26
C GLU A 644 -32.67 27.21 9.76
N PRO A 645 -32.04 28.17 9.07
CA PRO A 645 -30.66 28.02 8.60
C PRO A 645 -29.68 27.67 9.73
N ALA A 646 -29.90 28.21 10.93
CA ALA A 646 -29.06 27.98 12.11
C ALA A 646 -29.06 26.52 12.58
N GLU A 647 -30.08 25.72 12.24
CA GLU A 647 -30.14 24.30 12.59
C GLU A 647 -29.18 23.45 11.75
N LEU A 648 -28.71 23.95 10.60
CA LEU A 648 -27.79 23.23 9.74
C LEU A 648 -26.33 23.32 10.19
N LYS A 649 -25.95 24.35 10.96
CA LYS A 649 -24.53 24.63 11.26
C LYS A 649 -23.80 23.47 11.94
N GLY A 650 -24.49 22.72 12.81
CA GLY A 650 -23.94 21.54 13.49
C GLY A 650 -23.49 20.45 12.51
N SER A 651 -24.19 20.29 11.39
CA SER A 651 -23.82 19.31 10.36
C SER A 651 -22.53 19.68 9.62
N TYR A 652 -22.32 20.97 9.35
CA TYR A 652 -21.08 21.46 8.74
C TYR A 652 -19.89 21.31 9.70
N VAL A 653 -20.09 21.59 11.00
CA VAL A 653 -19.04 21.37 12.02
C VAL A 653 -18.71 19.88 12.13
N TYR A 654 -19.72 19.00 12.19
CA TYR A 654 -19.52 17.55 12.21
C TYR A 654 -18.68 17.06 11.02
N LEU A 655 -19.02 17.46 9.80
CA LEU A 655 -18.30 17.05 8.60
C LEU A 655 -16.89 17.65 8.52
N ALA A 656 -16.68 18.85 9.09
CA ALA A 656 -15.39 19.52 9.12
C ALA A 656 -14.42 18.94 10.16
N SER A 657 -14.94 18.38 11.25
CA SER A 657 -14.14 17.99 12.41
C SER A 657 -13.73 16.51 12.39
N THR A 658 -12.95 16.09 13.41
CA THR A 658 -12.56 14.69 13.59
C THR A 658 -13.72 13.79 13.99
N ALA A 659 -14.87 14.35 14.41
CA ALA A 659 -16.09 13.59 14.69
C ALA A 659 -16.59 12.77 13.49
N SER A 660 -16.20 13.15 12.27
CA SER A 660 -16.49 12.43 11.02
C SER A 660 -15.22 11.91 10.32
N SER A 661 -14.15 11.62 11.08
CA SER A 661 -12.83 11.25 10.52
C SER A 661 -12.83 10.04 9.58
N TYR A 662 -13.80 9.12 9.75
CA TYR A 662 -13.98 7.95 8.88
C TYR A 662 -14.99 8.19 7.73
N MET A 663 -15.68 9.33 7.71
CA MET A 663 -16.75 9.62 6.75
C MET A 663 -16.22 10.39 5.54
N THR A 664 -16.34 9.77 4.36
CA THR A 664 -16.08 10.38 3.05
C THR A 664 -17.05 9.79 2.03
N GLY A 665 -17.44 10.56 1.01
CA GLY A 665 -18.41 10.19 -0.03
C GLY A 665 -19.87 10.23 0.41
N ALA A 666 -20.16 10.72 1.61
CA ALA A 666 -21.51 10.72 2.16
C ALA A 666 -22.36 11.90 1.69
N ASN A 667 -23.67 11.69 1.58
CA ASN A 667 -24.66 12.74 1.35
C ASN A 667 -25.62 12.83 2.54
N LEU A 668 -25.43 13.84 3.40
CA LEU A 668 -26.25 14.03 4.59
C LEU A 668 -27.53 14.77 4.23
N VAL A 669 -28.65 14.07 4.24
CA VAL A 669 -29.99 14.63 3.94
C VAL A 669 -30.61 15.20 5.22
N ILE A 670 -31.00 16.48 5.19
CA ILE A 670 -31.60 17.19 6.33
C ILE A 670 -32.84 17.96 5.86
N ASP A 671 -34.02 17.35 5.99
CA ASP A 671 -35.21 17.81 5.26
C ASP A 671 -36.55 17.65 6.00
N GLY A 672 -36.53 17.30 7.30
CA GLY A 672 -37.75 17.07 8.08
C GLY A 672 -38.55 15.85 7.63
N GLY A 673 -37.91 14.89 6.93
CA GLY A 673 -38.52 13.66 6.41
C GLY A 673 -39.16 13.83 5.03
N TYR A 674 -38.98 14.96 4.35
CA TYR A 674 -39.61 15.26 3.07
C TYR A 674 -39.29 14.25 1.95
N THR A 675 -38.13 13.61 2.00
CA THR A 675 -37.66 12.64 0.99
C THR A 675 -38.14 11.20 1.20
N LEU A 676 -38.84 10.91 2.29
CA LEU A 676 -39.24 9.54 2.68
C LEU A 676 -40.62 9.09 2.18
N PRO A 677 -41.66 9.94 2.15
CA PRO A 677 -42.94 9.62 1.50
C PRO A 677 -42.74 9.44 -0.01
#